data_AF-A0A5C8ZLM0-F1
#
_entry.id   AF-A0A5C8ZLM0-F1
#
_cell.length_a   1.000
_cell.length_b   1.000
_cell.length_c   1.000
_cell.angle_alpha   90.00
_cell.angle_beta   90.00
_cell.angle_gamma   90.00
#
_symmetry.space_group_name_H-M   'P 1'
#
loop_
_entity.id
_entity.type
_entity.pdbx_description
1 polymer ?
#
loop_
_entity_poly.entity_id
_entity_poly.type
_entity_poly.pdbx_seq_one_letter_code
_entity_poly.pdbx_strand_id
1 'polypeptide(L)'
;MDCRLPRPARHRAPLGVAVTAAAIVSALALTSSAPALAAVTAFGAPASLAIAGGTLGDADGIAVAGSTTYVLDGTAKKVIALDASGAVTAVADLSSLTTSPSDIAVNGTTMYVADSSKNQIASFTMPVSGTTTPALTVVVGNTSGAPGVPVPGTVSTSGAGGAGLRGPRGIDVDGSGNLYIADTGNNQVLKVTGTTLSIIAGNGSSSGGTTPPTQPGNVSLSTPEDVAVDASGVVYVAESGNSGRIDKIDSTGTTLSVLGSVAGATSLDVSSGTVAVTSGTGVVALDAASGGSATSIATGMMSADAVTFGADGTVWVADANGSSSKVWKIAPAASAGAPVITSPSTLTAPSGTALSRTLTATGSPTGWQLLSATPAASGLGFSNATTGTLTWPAPTAGSYTVVVRASGSSGAYYDKTITLNVGAVPAAPAAAPKATPGQGSATVTWTAPTASSVAGEAVTGYTITPYVGTTAGTPVTAAAGATSTVVSGLTSGTAYTFTVAATNAFGAGAASAASTAVTPFGGFVQPAAGLTRYEGGTRVQTAVSVSQKLFPGTGSSRAVVIASSTNYADSLAGARLASAVGGPLLLTDPLALNTEVASEVARVLAVPAAAAAGSTPAASAGSAPSQTAVGTVYLLGGTSAVSAAVETAVKAVNAKYTVTRISGTDRFDTAVKIAAQTAADDGGASAPIYVASGTNYPDGLAVAALAARTGGVVLLTDGSKMPDATLKYLQTYDPNSELLVAVGGPAAKATSGHGADRAVIGTDRYDTARRVAELFTAPTGSAPVRSVGLATGDNWPDALAGAAAMGNLDGPLLLTPSGALSPSTSSALTALAKKGRPTSALVFGGSSVVSTGTANDFTSGATR
;
A
#
# COMPACT_ATOMS: atom_id res chain seq x y z
N MET A 1 -80.66 -21.13 -10.34
CA MET A 1 -81.46 -21.69 -11.46
C MET A 1 -80.55 -21.79 -12.68
N ASP A 2 -80.88 -22.71 -13.58
CA ASP A 2 -79.92 -23.44 -14.39
C ASP A 2 -79.56 -22.86 -15.77
N CYS A 3 -78.35 -23.25 -16.22
CA CYS A 3 -78.01 -23.74 -17.57
C CYS A 3 -77.82 -22.80 -18.80
N ARG A 4 -76.64 -23.02 -19.42
CA ARG A 4 -76.37 -23.29 -20.87
C ARG A 4 -76.24 -22.14 -21.89
N LEU A 5 -74.99 -21.97 -22.35
CA LEU A 5 -74.61 -21.85 -23.78
C LEU A 5 -74.84 -23.22 -24.50
N PRO A 6 -74.97 -23.35 -25.85
CA PRO A 6 -74.11 -22.71 -26.87
C PRO A 6 -74.69 -22.35 -28.28
N ARG A 7 -73.83 -21.74 -29.11
CA ARG A 7 -73.84 -21.62 -30.61
C ARG A 7 -73.89 -23.01 -31.30
N PRO A 8 -74.24 -23.19 -32.62
CA PRO A 8 -73.69 -22.50 -33.82
C PRO A 8 -74.78 -22.24 -34.93
N ALA A 9 -74.58 -22.08 -36.27
CA ALA A 9 -73.48 -22.24 -37.24
C ALA A 9 -73.75 -21.49 -38.59
N ARG A 10 -72.86 -21.65 -39.60
CA ARG A 10 -73.02 -21.44 -41.07
C ARG A 10 -72.96 -19.99 -41.61
N HIS A 11 -72.36 -19.66 -42.77
CA HIS A 11 -71.58 -20.43 -43.78
C HIS A 11 -70.48 -19.54 -44.45
N ARG A 12 -69.36 -20.15 -44.87
CA ARG A 12 -68.34 -19.65 -45.84
C ARG A 12 -68.91 -19.74 -47.28
N ALA A 13 -68.46 -19.06 -48.36
CA ALA A 13 -67.48 -18.02 -48.74
C ALA A 13 -67.90 -17.54 -50.19
N PRO A 14 -67.08 -17.04 -51.18
CA PRO A 14 -65.68 -16.58 -51.23
C PRO A 14 -65.37 -15.32 -52.13
N LEU A 15 -64.06 -15.01 -52.25
CA LEU A 15 -63.35 -14.33 -53.38
C LEU A 15 -63.54 -12.82 -53.67
N GLY A 16 -62.43 -12.07 -53.55
CA GLY A 16 -62.21 -10.70 -54.07
C GLY A 16 -60.83 -10.17 -53.65
N VAL A 17 -59.96 -9.83 -54.60
CA VAL A 17 -58.51 -9.60 -54.36
C VAL A 17 -58.17 -8.14 -54.06
N ALA A 18 -57.51 -7.88 -52.93
CA ALA A 18 -56.55 -6.77 -52.74
C ALA A 18 -55.71 -6.99 -51.47
N VAL A 19 -54.39 -7.17 -51.60
CA VAL A 19 -53.48 -7.22 -50.45
C VAL A 19 -53.12 -5.79 -50.06
N THR A 20 -53.58 -5.34 -48.88
CA THR A 20 -53.11 -4.11 -48.24
C THR A 20 -52.56 -4.45 -46.86
N ALA A 21 -51.40 -3.88 -46.53
CA ALA A 21 -50.69 -4.19 -45.29
C ALA A 21 -51.36 -3.49 -44.09
N ALA A 22 -51.71 -4.26 -43.07
CA ALA A 22 -52.16 -3.76 -41.79
C ALA A 22 -51.15 -4.13 -40.70
N ALA A 23 -50.25 -3.20 -40.36
CA ALA A 23 -49.36 -3.30 -39.21
C ALA A 23 -49.00 -1.90 -38.69
N ILE A 24 -49.15 -1.70 -37.37
CA ILE A 24 -48.56 -0.62 -36.57
C ILE A 24 -49.04 0.80 -36.90
N VAL A 25 -50.22 1.18 -36.37
CA VAL A 25 -50.51 2.57 -35.97
C VAL A 25 -51.18 2.58 -34.60
N SER A 26 -50.40 2.88 -33.55
CA SER A 26 -50.89 3.28 -32.22
C SER A 26 -49.77 4.04 -31.50
N ALA A 27 -49.39 5.17 -32.09
CA ALA A 27 -48.39 6.09 -31.54
C ALA A 27 -48.65 7.53 -32.05
N LEU A 28 -49.81 8.10 -31.71
CA LEU A 28 -50.04 9.54 -31.91
C LEU A 28 -51.02 10.13 -30.88
N ALA A 29 -50.56 10.25 -29.65
CA ALA A 29 -51.13 11.13 -28.63
C ALA A 29 -50.07 11.48 -27.56
N LEU A 30 -48.89 11.94 -28.00
CA LEU A 30 -48.06 12.72 -27.08
C LEU A 30 -48.78 14.04 -26.83
N THR A 31 -49.33 14.19 -25.64
CA THR A 31 -49.80 15.47 -25.13
C THR A 31 -48.60 16.41 -25.07
N SER A 32 -48.56 17.38 -25.98
CA SER A 32 -47.54 18.41 -26.05
C SER A 32 -47.71 19.44 -24.94
N SER A 33 -47.45 19.02 -23.69
CA SER A 33 -47.00 19.92 -22.64
C SER A 33 -45.48 19.82 -22.57
N ALA A 34 -44.79 20.32 -23.59
CA ALA A 34 -43.37 20.61 -23.47
C ALA A 34 -43.23 21.63 -22.32
N PRO A 35 -42.55 21.29 -21.21
CA PRO A 35 -42.19 22.30 -20.23
C PRO A 35 -41.30 23.30 -20.96
N ALA A 36 -41.49 24.60 -20.73
CA ALA A 36 -40.61 25.61 -21.33
C ALA A 36 -39.15 25.27 -21.00
N LEU A 37 -38.33 25.01 -22.02
CA LEU A 37 -36.92 24.61 -21.85
C LEU A 37 -36.18 25.75 -21.12
N ALA A 38 -35.74 25.48 -19.91
CA ALA A 38 -35.18 26.48 -19.03
C ALA A 38 -33.65 26.51 -19.10
N ALA A 39 -33.17 27.48 -19.88
CA ALA A 39 -31.87 28.17 -19.77
C ALA A 39 -30.57 27.36 -19.84
N VAL A 40 -29.68 27.86 -20.72
CA VAL A 40 -28.21 27.76 -20.60
C VAL A 40 -27.79 27.87 -19.14
N THR A 41 -26.84 27.03 -18.72
CA THR A 41 -26.22 27.09 -17.39
C THR A 41 -25.84 28.54 -17.07
N ALA A 42 -26.41 29.10 -15.99
CA ALA A 42 -26.02 30.43 -15.57
C ALA A 42 -24.53 30.42 -15.21
N PHE A 43 -23.75 31.37 -15.73
CA PHE A 43 -22.33 31.51 -15.44
C PHE A 43 -22.09 32.64 -14.43
N GLY A 44 -21.04 32.49 -13.61
CA GLY A 44 -20.60 33.52 -12.68
C GLY A 44 -19.92 34.69 -13.40
N ALA A 45 -19.65 35.78 -12.67
CA ALA A 45 -18.87 36.88 -13.22
C ALA A 45 -17.45 36.38 -13.64
N PRO A 46 -16.95 36.77 -14.82
CA PRO A 46 -15.65 36.34 -15.29
C PRO A 46 -14.53 36.91 -14.40
N ALA A 47 -13.61 36.05 -13.95
CA ALA A 47 -12.48 36.45 -13.12
C ALA A 47 -11.16 36.20 -13.86
N SER A 48 -10.35 37.24 -14.05
CA SER A 48 -9.03 37.09 -14.67
C SER A 48 -8.02 36.53 -13.66
N LEU A 49 -7.35 35.44 -14.02
CA LEU A 49 -6.24 34.85 -13.30
C LEU A 49 -4.93 35.53 -13.73
N ALA A 50 -4.27 36.20 -12.79
CA ALA A 50 -2.94 36.76 -13.02
C ALA A 50 -1.89 35.65 -12.92
N ILE A 51 -1.06 35.50 -13.94
CA ILE A 51 -0.02 34.45 -13.97
C ILE A 51 1.17 34.88 -13.13
N ALA A 52 1.42 34.13 -12.06
CA ALA A 52 2.48 34.45 -11.12
C ALA A 52 3.84 33.93 -11.64
N GLY A 53 4.76 34.86 -11.93
CA GLY A 53 6.15 34.55 -12.25
C GLY A 53 6.57 34.69 -13.72
N GLY A 54 5.70 35.20 -14.61
CA GLY A 54 6.06 35.47 -16.01
C GLY A 54 4.99 36.26 -16.76
N THR A 55 5.33 36.73 -17.95
CA THR A 55 4.37 37.28 -18.94
C THR A 55 4.06 36.22 -19.98
N LEU A 56 2.78 36.00 -20.28
CA LEU A 56 2.40 35.39 -21.57
C LEU A 56 2.68 36.39 -22.69
N GLY A 57 3.11 35.90 -23.85
CA GLY A 57 2.87 36.50 -25.16
C GLY A 57 1.43 36.24 -25.61
N ASP A 58 1.21 36.00 -26.89
CA ASP A 58 -0.13 35.72 -27.42
C ASP A 58 -0.56 34.30 -27.03
N ALA A 59 -1.76 34.18 -26.46
CA ALA A 59 -2.25 32.97 -25.80
C ALA A 59 -3.15 32.18 -26.77
N ASP A 60 -2.54 31.56 -27.78
CA ASP A 60 -3.22 30.98 -28.94
C ASP A 60 -4.00 29.68 -28.66
N GLY A 61 -3.77 29.00 -27.53
CA GLY A 61 -4.42 27.71 -27.21
C GLY A 61 -4.51 27.42 -25.71
N ILE A 62 -5.53 26.65 -25.28
CA ILE A 62 -5.76 26.33 -23.87
C ILE A 62 -6.39 24.94 -23.67
N ALA A 63 -5.88 24.17 -22.71
CA ALA A 63 -6.39 22.83 -22.38
C ALA A 63 -6.37 22.59 -20.86
N VAL A 64 -7.23 21.71 -20.33
CA VAL A 64 -7.27 21.37 -18.89
C VAL A 64 -7.19 19.86 -18.68
N ALA A 65 -6.32 19.41 -17.76
CA ALA A 65 -6.32 18.04 -17.27
C ALA A 65 -6.28 18.00 -15.74
N GLY A 66 -7.28 17.36 -15.13
CA GLY A 66 -7.42 17.29 -13.68
C GLY A 66 -7.60 18.68 -13.06
N SER A 67 -6.60 19.13 -12.31
CA SER A 67 -6.54 20.46 -11.68
C SER A 67 -5.54 21.42 -12.32
N THR A 68 -4.95 21.05 -13.46
CA THR A 68 -3.90 21.80 -14.15
C THR A 68 -4.44 22.39 -15.44
N THR A 69 -4.22 23.69 -15.64
CA THR A 69 -4.53 24.40 -16.89
C THR A 69 -3.25 24.56 -17.69
N TYR A 70 -3.26 24.16 -18.95
CA TYR A 70 -2.16 24.34 -19.89
C TYR A 70 -2.50 25.47 -20.85
N VAL A 71 -1.57 26.41 -21.04
CA VAL A 71 -1.72 27.53 -21.98
C VAL A 71 -0.59 27.46 -23.00
N LEU A 72 -0.94 27.52 -24.28
CA LEU A 72 -0.01 27.74 -25.37
C LEU A 72 0.21 29.25 -25.52
N ASP A 73 1.45 29.69 -25.32
CA ASP A 73 1.97 30.98 -25.77
C ASP A 73 2.59 30.75 -27.15
N GLY A 74 1.90 31.09 -28.24
CA GLY A 74 2.36 30.79 -29.59
C GLY A 74 3.45 31.75 -30.09
N THR A 75 3.46 32.99 -29.58
CA THR A 75 4.54 33.96 -29.83
C THR A 75 5.85 33.52 -29.18
N ALA A 76 5.86 33.12 -27.90
CA ALA A 76 7.04 32.59 -27.23
C ALA A 76 7.30 31.11 -27.53
N LYS A 77 6.31 30.42 -28.15
CA LYS A 77 6.29 28.99 -28.48
C LYS A 77 6.48 28.09 -27.27
N LYS A 78 5.65 28.30 -26.25
CA LYS A 78 5.74 27.62 -24.95
C LYS A 78 4.40 27.08 -24.52
N VAL A 79 4.39 25.90 -23.91
CA VAL A 79 3.22 25.40 -23.19
C VAL A 79 3.49 25.50 -21.69
N ILE A 80 2.65 26.26 -21.00
CA ILE A 80 2.82 26.66 -19.60
C ILE A 80 1.75 25.96 -18.76
N ALA A 81 2.18 25.19 -17.77
CA ALA A 81 1.28 24.55 -16.79
C ALA A 81 1.03 25.48 -15.61
N LEU A 82 -0.24 25.82 -15.39
CA LEU A 82 -0.73 26.62 -14.28
C LEU A 82 -1.48 25.73 -13.29
N ASP A 83 -1.24 25.95 -11.99
CA ASP A 83 -2.10 25.39 -10.95
C ASP A 83 -3.41 26.20 -10.77
N ALA A 84 -4.29 25.73 -9.90
CA ALA A 84 -5.57 26.38 -9.61
C ALA A 84 -5.46 27.80 -9.01
N SER A 85 -4.26 28.26 -8.64
CA SER A 85 -3.96 29.61 -8.16
C SER A 85 -3.33 30.53 -9.22
N GLY A 86 -3.00 30.00 -10.41
CA GLY A 86 -2.30 30.72 -11.47
C GLY A 86 -0.78 30.73 -11.34
N ALA A 87 -0.21 29.88 -10.47
CA ALA A 87 1.22 29.73 -10.36
C ALA A 87 1.77 28.82 -11.46
N VAL A 88 2.87 29.24 -12.10
CA VAL A 88 3.56 28.42 -13.11
C VAL A 88 4.26 27.25 -12.41
N THR A 89 3.85 26.02 -12.75
CA THR A 89 4.42 24.79 -12.20
C THR A 89 5.48 24.18 -13.11
N ALA A 90 5.27 24.23 -14.43
CA ALA A 90 6.19 23.72 -15.45
C ALA A 90 6.01 24.45 -16.79
N VAL A 91 7.05 24.45 -17.62
CA VAL A 91 7.05 25.08 -18.96
C VAL A 91 7.76 24.17 -19.97
N ALA A 92 7.04 23.77 -21.02
CA ALA A 92 7.62 23.14 -22.20
C ALA A 92 8.03 24.22 -23.21
N ASP A 93 9.33 24.32 -23.51
CA ASP A 93 9.86 25.25 -24.51
C ASP A 93 9.91 24.57 -25.89
N LEU A 94 9.02 24.98 -26.79
CA LEU A 94 8.85 24.45 -28.14
C LEU A 94 9.48 25.37 -29.21
N SER A 95 10.24 26.40 -28.81
CA SER A 95 10.72 27.47 -29.71
C SER A 95 11.65 27.00 -30.83
N SER A 96 12.45 25.97 -30.57
CA SER A 96 13.30 25.30 -31.58
C SER A 96 12.56 24.22 -32.38
N LEU A 97 11.34 23.85 -31.96
CA LEU A 97 10.62 22.67 -32.42
C LEU A 97 9.37 23.01 -33.25
N THR A 98 8.80 24.20 -33.11
CA THR A 98 7.60 24.68 -33.82
C THR A 98 7.84 25.98 -34.60
N THR A 99 7.11 26.19 -35.69
CA THR A 99 7.16 27.44 -36.48
C THR A 99 6.06 28.39 -36.04
N SER A 100 4.80 27.94 -36.05
CA SER A 100 3.63 28.74 -35.66
C SER A 100 2.61 27.82 -35.00
N PRO A 101 2.83 27.44 -33.72
CA PRO A 101 1.89 26.60 -33.00
C PRO A 101 0.57 27.36 -32.81
N SER A 102 -0.56 26.72 -33.08
CA SER A 102 -1.87 27.37 -33.15
C SER A 102 -2.88 26.89 -32.13
N ASP A 103 -2.71 25.68 -31.56
CA ASP A 103 -3.60 25.12 -30.55
C ASP A 103 -2.96 23.92 -29.84
N ILE A 104 -3.51 23.51 -28.69
CA ILE A 104 -3.09 22.37 -27.86
C ILE A 104 -4.26 21.53 -27.35
N ALA A 105 -4.10 20.20 -27.39
CA ALA A 105 -5.02 19.25 -26.76
C ALA A 105 -4.29 18.34 -25.76
N VAL A 106 -5.01 17.74 -24.80
CA VAL A 106 -4.43 16.88 -23.76
C VAL A 106 -5.15 15.54 -23.62
N ASN A 107 -4.39 14.46 -23.56
CA ASN A 107 -4.90 13.11 -23.25
C ASN A 107 -4.01 12.45 -22.20
N GLY A 108 -4.48 12.43 -20.95
CA GLY A 108 -3.72 11.91 -19.81
C GLY A 108 -2.43 12.69 -19.59
N THR A 109 -1.29 12.07 -19.92
CA THR A 109 0.05 12.68 -19.83
C THR A 109 0.62 13.15 -21.18
N THR A 110 -0.09 12.91 -22.28
CA THR A 110 0.34 13.30 -23.62
C THR A 110 -0.34 14.60 -24.02
N MET A 111 0.46 15.59 -24.39
CA MET A 111 0.02 16.81 -25.05
C MET A 111 0.13 16.65 -26.56
N TYR A 112 -0.80 17.25 -27.29
CA TYR A 112 -0.73 17.48 -28.72
C TYR A 112 -0.61 18.98 -28.99
N VAL A 113 0.08 19.35 -30.06
CA VAL A 113 0.21 20.73 -30.52
C VAL A 113 0.04 20.78 -32.04
N ALA A 114 -0.87 21.64 -32.50
CA ALA A 114 -1.02 21.97 -33.90
C ALA A 114 0.03 23.02 -34.31
N ASP A 115 0.74 22.80 -35.42
CA ASP A 115 1.66 23.78 -36.01
C ASP A 115 1.21 24.12 -37.42
N SER A 116 0.42 25.20 -37.50
CA SER A 116 -0.20 25.70 -38.73
C SER A 116 0.81 25.94 -39.86
N SER A 117 2.02 26.40 -39.54
CA SER A 117 3.03 26.75 -40.55
C SER A 117 3.94 25.58 -40.93
N LYS A 118 4.13 24.60 -40.05
CA LYS A 118 4.77 23.31 -40.41
C LYS A 118 3.80 22.30 -41.02
N ASN A 119 2.50 22.59 -41.04
CA ASN A 119 1.47 21.67 -41.55
C ASN A 119 1.54 20.31 -40.84
N GLN A 120 1.56 20.31 -39.51
CA GLN A 120 1.70 19.10 -38.70
C GLN A 120 0.94 19.21 -37.37
N ILE A 121 0.56 18.07 -36.82
CA ILE A 121 0.28 17.88 -35.39
C ILE A 121 1.44 17.07 -34.80
N ALA A 122 2.02 17.54 -33.71
CA ALA A 122 3.05 16.85 -32.96
C ALA A 122 2.58 16.55 -31.53
N SER A 123 3.21 15.58 -30.87
CA SER A 123 2.92 15.18 -29.50
C SER A 123 4.16 15.21 -28.62
N PHE A 124 3.97 15.47 -27.32
CA PHE A 124 5.03 15.47 -26.31
C PHE A 124 4.47 15.18 -24.91
N THR A 125 5.37 15.06 -23.93
CA THR A 125 5.02 14.95 -22.51
C THR A 125 5.47 16.23 -21.80
N MET A 126 4.60 16.81 -20.96
CA MET A 126 4.96 17.98 -20.17
C MET A 126 6.06 17.66 -19.14
N PRO A 127 7.00 18.59 -18.89
CA PRO A 127 7.94 18.45 -17.78
C PRO A 127 7.21 18.45 -16.43
N VAL A 128 7.77 17.73 -15.46
CA VAL A 128 7.21 17.64 -14.09
C VAL A 128 7.43 18.90 -13.24
N SER A 129 8.41 19.74 -13.60
CA SER A 129 8.72 21.00 -12.93
C SER A 129 9.70 21.85 -13.75
N GLY A 130 9.57 23.17 -13.69
CA GLY A 130 10.53 24.11 -14.31
C GLY A 130 10.45 24.13 -15.85
N THR A 131 11.44 24.76 -16.50
CA THR A 131 11.46 24.96 -17.96
C THR A 131 12.38 23.96 -18.66
N THR A 132 11.85 23.18 -19.60
CA THR A 132 12.64 22.26 -20.44
C THR A 132 12.14 22.22 -21.88
N THR A 133 13.02 21.90 -22.83
CA THR A 133 12.63 21.56 -24.21
C THR A 133 12.30 20.07 -24.27
N PRO A 134 11.04 19.66 -24.50
CA PRO A 134 10.65 18.25 -24.59
C PRO A 134 11.03 17.65 -25.96
N ALA A 135 10.93 16.33 -26.10
CA ALA A 135 10.97 15.69 -27.41
C ALA A 135 9.58 15.75 -28.08
N LEU A 136 9.48 16.32 -29.28
CA LEU A 136 8.28 16.22 -30.12
C LEU A 136 8.32 14.94 -30.97
N THR A 137 7.19 14.23 -31.04
CA THR A 137 6.93 13.15 -32.01
C THR A 137 5.83 13.60 -32.97
N VAL A 138 6.11 13.66 -34.28
CA VAL A 138 5.11 14.02 -35.30
C VAL A 138 4.05 12.92 -35.38
N VAL A 139 2.78 13.30 -35.21
CA VAL A 139 1.62 12.38 -35.27
C VAL A 139 1.07 12.36 -36.70
N VAL A 140 0.86 13.54 -37.28
CA VAL A 140 0.42 13.75 -38.67
C VAL A 140 1.15 14.97 -39.22
N GLY A 141 1.64 14.96 -40.46
CA GLY A 141 2.17 16.18 -41.07
C GLY A 141 2.94 16.02 -42.37
N ASN A 142 3.23 17.16 -43.01
CA ASN A 142 3.97 17.23 -44.28
C ASN A 142 5.49 17.30 -44.03
N THR A 143 6.16 16.15 -43.91
CA THR A 143 7.63 16.13 -43.86
C THR A 143 8.24 16.55 -45.20
N SER A 144 9.10 17.57 -45.17
CA SER A 144 9.78 18.11 -46.35
C SER A 144 10.84 17.15 -46.91
N GLY A 145 10.44 16.16 -47.71
CA GLY A 145 11.38 15.26 -48.38
C GLY A 145 10.75 14.06 -49.09
N ALA A 146 10.39 14.24 -50.37
CA ALA A 146 9.94 13.23 -51.34
C ALA A 146 8.66 12.41 -51.00
N PRO A 147 7.80 12.10 -51.99
CA PRO A 147 6.70 11.17 -51.78
C PRO A 147 7.23 9.75 -51.47
N GLY A 148 6.84 9.17 -50.34
CA GLY A 148 6.94 7.73 -50.12
C GLY A 148 8.03 7.21 -49.16
N VAL A 149 8.59 8.03 -48.26
CA VAL A 149 9.40 7.51 -47.13
C VAL A 149 8.54 7.47 -45.86
N PRO A 150 8.18 6.29 -45.32
CA PRO A 150 7.48 6.19 -44.05
C PRO A 150 8.42 6.53 -42.89
N VAL A 151 8.03 7.48 -42.04
CA VAL A 151 8.72 7.74 -40.77
C VAL A 151 8.09 6.84 -39.71
N PRO A 152 8.87 6.09 -38.88
CA PRO A 152 8.30 5.29 -37.81
C PRO A 152 7.45 6.14 -36.86
N GLY A 153 6.17 5.76 -36.71
CA GLY A 153 5.19 6.50 -35.90
C GLY A 153 4.20 7.34 -36.70
N THR A 154 4.35 7.51 -38.02
CA THR A 154 3.35 8.24 -38.82
C THR A 154 2.10 7.41 -39.12
N VAL A 155 0.97 8.10 -39.11
CA VAL A 155 -0.37 7.58 -39.41
C VAL A 155 -0.51 7.28 -40.91
N SER A 156 -1.04 6.11 -41.27
CA SER A 156 -1.16 5.70 -42.69
C SER A 156 -2.31 6.43 -43.40
N THR A 157 -2.01 7.06 -44.54
CA THR A 157 -2.93 7.92 -45.30
C THR A 157 -3.78 7.19 -46.35
N SER A 158 -3.79 5.85 -46.36
CA SER A 158 -4.32 5.01 -47.45
C SER A 158 -5.85 5.07 -47.70
N GLY A 159 -6.58 5.98 -47.04
CA GLY A 159 -8.00 6.28 -47.28
C GLY A 159 -8.35 7.76 -47.48
N ALA A 160 -7.41 8.68 -47.28
CA ALA A 160 -7.62 10.12 -47.46
C ALA A 160 -7.05 10.58 -48.81
N GLY A 161 -7.86 11.27 -49.62
CA GLY A 161 -7.44 11.79 -50.93
C GLY A 161 -6.20 12.68 -50.80
N GLY A 162 -5.20 12.47 -51.66
CA GLY A 162 -3.84 12.92 -51.41
C GLY A 162 -3.60 14.44 -51.43
N ALA A 163 -3.73 15.06 -50.27
CA ALA A 163 -2.93 16.19 -49.81
C ALA A 163 -2.80 16.05 -48.28
N GLY A 164 -1.60 16.20 -47.73
CA GLY A 164 -1.46 16.25 -46.27
C GLY A 164 -1.95 17.60 -45.72
N LEU A 165 -1.85 17.77 -44.40
CA LEU A 165 -2.38 18.93 -43.67
C LEU A 165 -2.00 20.27 -44.33
N ARG A 166 -2.85 21.27 -44.21
CA ARG A 166 -2.63 22.61 -44.75
C ARG A 166 -3.17 23.65 -43.79
N GLY A 167 -2.29 24.21 -42.96
CA GLY A 167 -2.68 25.14 -41.90
C GLY A 167 -3.69 24.54 -40.93
N PRO A 168 -3.39 23.39 -40.26
CA PRO A 168 -4.20 22.91 -39.16
C PRO A 168 -4.25 23.99 -38.07
N ARG A 169 -5.43 24.23 -37.50
CA ARG A 169 -5.61 25.26 -36.46
C ARG A 169 -5.98 24.63 -35.13
N GLY A 170 -7.26 24.33 -34.91
CA GLY A 170 -7.75 23.67 -33.70
C GLY A 170 -7.67 22.14 -33.70
N ILE A 171 -7.54 21.57 -32.50
CA ILE A 171 -7.45 20.13 -32.23
C ILE A 171 -8.13 19.74 -30.90
N ASP A 172 -8.80 18.60 -30.87
CA ASP A 172 -9.37 18.05 -29.63
C ASP A 172 -9.31 16.51 -29.60
N VAL A 173 -9.46 15.90 -28.41
CA VAL A 173 -9.31 14.46 -28.18
C VAL A 173 -10.48 13.88 -27.40
N ASP A 174 -11.15 12.87 -27.98
CA ASP A 174 -12.26 12.20 -27.30
C ASP A 174 -11.80 11.31 -26.13
N GLY A 175 -12.74 10.90 -25.27
CA GLY A 175 -12.48 10.02 -24.12
C GLY A 175 -11.98 8.60 -24.48
N SER A 176 -11.89 8.24 -25.77
CA SER A 176 -11.22 7.02 -26.25
C SER A 176 -9.80 7.27 -26.78
N GLY A 177 -9.35 8.53 -26.79
CA GLY A 177 -8.04 8.95 -27.26
C GLY A 177 -7.95 9.18 -28.78
N ASN A 178 -9.07 9.35 -29.49
CA ASN A 178 -9.03 9.75 -30.90
C ASN A 178 -8.83 11.26 -31.01
N LEU A 179 -7.87 11.68 -31.83
CA LEU A 179 -7.56 13.09 -32.09
C LEU A 179 -8.36 13.58 -33.31
N TYR A 180 -9.04 14.71 -33.16
CA TYR A 180 -9.77 15.42 -34.19
C TYR A 180 -8.99 16.68 -34.58
N ILE A 181 -9.00 17.04 -35.87
CA ILE A 181 -8.16 18.12 -36.42
C ILE A 181 -8.98 18.97 -37.37
N ALA A 182 -9.04 20.28 -37.12
CA ALA A 182 -9.53 21.28 -38.08
C ALA A 182 -8.41 21.58 -39.09
N ASP A 183 -8.49 21.01 -40.29
CA ASP A 183 -7.52 21.20 -41.37
C ASP A 183 -7.96 22.39 -42.25
N THR A 184 -7.86 23.59 -41.66
CA THR A 184 -8.49 24.83 -42.13
C THR A 184 -8.23 25.13 -43.60
N GLY A 185 -6.97 25.02 -44.04
CA GLY A 185 -6.57 25.36 -45.40
C GLY A 185 -6.97 24.34 -46.47
N ASN A 186 -7.51 23.19 -46.07
CA ASN A 186 -8.13 22.17 -46.95
C ASN A 186 -9.66 22.10 -46.77
N ASN A 187 -10.27 22.94 -45.93
CA ASN A 187 -11.71 22.97 -45.64
C ASN A 187 -12.27 21.61 -45.21
N GLN A 188 -11.57 20.91 -44.30
CA GLN A 188 -11.96 19.57 -43.83
C GLN A 188 -11.68 19.36 -42.35
N VAL A 189 -12.36 18.37 -41.75
CA VAL A 189 -12.06 17.86 -40.41
C VAL A 189 -11.59 16.41 -40.55
N LEU A 190 -10.47 16.12 -39.89
CA LEU A 190 -9.83 14.81 -39.90
C LEU A 190 -9.95 14.16 -38.52
N LYS A 191 -9.93 12.82 -38.49
CA LYS A 191 -9.88 11.99 -37.29
C LYS A 191 -8.71 11.00 -37.36
N VAL A 192 -7.92 10.96 -36.30
CA VAL A 192 -6.87 9.95 -36.04
C VAL A 192 -7.37 8.94 -35.02
N THR A 193 -7.41 7.67 -35.41
CA THR A 193 -7.71 6.53 -34.53
C THR A 193 -6.55 5.56 -34.57
N GLY A 194 -5.78 5.49 -33.47
CA GLY A 194 -4.54 4.73 -33.41
C GLY A 194 -3.55 5.18 -34.50
N THR A 195 -3.32 4.33 -35.51
CA THR A 195 -2.43 4.59 -36.65
C THR A 195 -3.16 4.87 -37.96
N THR A 196 -4.48 5.14 -37.93
CA THR A 196 -5.31 5.44 -39.11
C THR A 196 -5.77 6.90 -39.15
N LEU A 197 -5.63 7.57 -40.30
CA LEU A 197 -6.17 8.91 -40.58
C LEU A 197 -7.41 8.76 -41.46
N SER A 198 -8.48 9.49 -41.12
CA SER A 198 -9.71 9.54 -41.90
C SER A 198 -10.22 10.97 -42.04
N ILE A 199 -10.82 11.29 -43.18
CA ILE A 199 -11.64 12.51 -43.33
C ILE A 199 -13.01 12.19 -42.74
N ILE A 200 -13.52 13.07 -41.88
CA ILE A 200 -14.87 12.96 -41.33
C ILE A 200 -15.79 14.11 -41.75
N ALA A 201 -15.29 15.26 -42.19
CA ALA A 201 -16.16 16.28 -42.80
C ALA A 201 -15.37 17.17 -43.77
N GLY A 202 -16.09 17.86 -44.67
CA GLY A 202 -15.48 18.69 -45.71
C GLY A 202 -15.14 17.92 -46.98
N ASN A 203 -14.65 18.65 -47.99
CA ASN A 203 -14.42 18.13 -49.34
C ASN A 203 -12.94 18.16 -49.78
N GLY A 204 -12.02 18.45 -48.87
CA GLY A 204 -10.58 18.52 -49.12
C GLY A 204 -10.13 19.56 -50.17
N SER A 205 -11.01 20.49 -50.56
CA SER A 205 -10.75 21.43 -51.65
C SER A 205 -10.38 22.82 -51.12
N SER A 206 -9.16 23.25 -51.43
CA SER A 206 -8.62 24.57 -51.06
C SER A 206 -9.22 25.76 -51.85
N SER A 207 -10.27 25.53 -52.63
CA SER A 207 -11.07 26.54 -53.32
C SER A 207 -12.53 26.07 -53.40
N GLY A 208 -13.48 27.00 -53.28
CA GLY A 208 -14.92 26.72 -53.19
C GLY A 208 -15.55 26.24 -54.50
N GLY A 209 -15.14 25.06 -55.00
CA GLY A 209 -15.67 24.43 -56.20
C GLY A 209 -17.08 23.88 -56.01
N THR A 210 -18.00 24.23 -56.91
CA THR A 210 -19.43 23.91 -56.84
C THR A 210 -19.81 22.50 -57.33
N THR A 211 -18.85 21.58 -57.44
CA THR A 211 -19.05 20.20 -57.92
C THR A 211 -18.99 19.20 -56.76
N PRO A 212 -20.07 18.48 -56.41
CA PRO A 212 -20.05 17.49 -55.32
C PRO A 212 -19.13 16.30 -55.63
N PRO A 213 -18.14 15.98 -54.76
CA PRO A 213 -17.33 14.78 -54.90
C PRO A 213 -17.95 13.57 -54.19
N THR A 214 -17.53 12.37 -54.59
CA THR A 214 -18.18 11.09 -54.27
C THR A 214 -17.58 10.38 -53.04
N GLN A 215 -17.51 11.04 -51.88
CA GLN A 215 -17.20 10.39 -50.60
C GLN A 215 -18.39 10.53 -49.61
N PRO A 216 -18.56 9.61 -48.65
CA PRO A 216 -19.62 9.71 -47.65
C PRO A 216 -19.31 10.83 -46.65
N GLY A 217 -20.21 11.82 -46.51
CA GLY A 217 -20.08 12.93 -45.55
C GLY A 217 -20.36 14.30 -46.18
N ASN A 218 -21.64 14.59 -46.46
CA ASN A 218 -22.07 15.72 -47.30
C ASN A 218 -21.89 17.15 -46.69
N VAL A 219 -21.03 17.33 -45.68
CA VAL A 219 -20.87 18.63 -45.00
C VAL A 219 -19.91 19.53 -45.81
N SER A 220 -20.44 20.57 -46.44
CA SER A 220 -19.62 21.60 -47.09
C SER A 220 -19.13 22.59 -46.03
N LEU A 221 -17.86 22.43 -45.62
CA LEU A 221 -17.21 23.30 -44.65
C LEU A 221 -16.53 24.49 -45.33
N SER A 222 -16.43 25.63 -44.64
CA SER A 222 -15.67 26.81 -45.08
C SER A 222 -14.81 27.36 -43.95
N THR A 223 -13.48 27.20 -44.09
CA THR A 223 -12.43 27.56 -43.12
C THR A 223 -12.80 27.16 -41.69
N PRO A 224 -12.81 25.84 -41.38
CA PRO A 224 -12.96 25.38 -40.01
C PRO A 224 -11.74 25.85 -39.19
N GLU A 225 -11.95 26.75 -38.24
CA GLU A 225 -10.88 27.24 -37.35
C GLU A 225 -10.63 26.23 -36.24
N ASP A 226 -11.70 25.72 -35.62
CA ASP A 226 -11.62 24.88 -34.42
C ASP A 226 -12.65 23.74 -34.42
N VAL A 227 -12.37 22.71 -33.62
CA VAL A 227 -13.14 21.47 -33.49
C VAL A 227 -13.11 20.98 -32.03
N ALA A 228 -14.28 20.65 -31.47
CA ALA A 228 -14.37 19.97 -30.18
C ALA A 228 -15.26 18.72 -30.25
N VAL A 229 -15.04 17.75 -29.37
CA VAL A 229 -15.76 16.48 -29.34
C VAL A 229 -16.31 16.16 -27.95
N ASP A 230 -17.63 15.97 -27.85
CA ASP A 230 -18.24 15.64 -26.56
C ASP A 230 -18.01 14.16 -26.17
N ALA A 231 -18.27 13.84 -24.90
CA ALA A 231 -18.09 12.49 -24.36
C ALA A 231 -18.95 11.39 -25.02
N SER A 232 -19.89 11.74 -25.92
CA SER A 232 -20.65 10.80 -26.74
C SER A 232 -20.06 10.58 -28.15
N GLY A 233 -18.99 11.31 -28.50
CA GLY A 233 -18.33 11.26 -29.81
C GLY A 233 -18.97 12.16 -30.86
N VAL A 234 -19.86 13.09 -30.46
CA VAL A 234 -20.41 14.10 -31.37
C VAL A 234 -19.41 15.25 -31.47
N VAL A 235 -19.16 15.68 -32.70
CA VAL A 235 -18.14 16.68 -33.03
C VAL A 235 -18.81 18.00 -33.40
N TYR A 236 -18.25 19.09 -32.91
CA TYR A 236 -18.70 20.46 -33.12
C TYR A 236 -17.60 21.22 -33.85
N VAL A 237 -17.94 22.01 -34.87
CA VAL A 237 -16.96 22.67 -35.75
C VAL A 237 -17.30 24.16 -35.89
N ALA A 238 -16.34 25.05 -35.65
CA ALA A 238 -16.49 26.49 -35.87
C ALA A 238 -15.98 26.90 -37.26
N GLU A 239 -16.87 27.51 -38.04
CA GLU A 239 -16.60 27.94 -39.41
C GLU A 239 -16.45 29.48 -39.51
N SER A 240 -15.22 29.98 -39.66
CA SER A 240 -15.01 31.44 -39.83
C SER A 240 -15.57 31.95 -41.16
N GLY A 241 -15.48 31.15 -42.23
CA GLY A 241 -15.88 31.53 -43.58
C GLY A 241 -17.39 31.54 -43.82
N ASN A 242 -18.15 30.75 -43.05
CA ASN A 242 -19.62 30.67 -43.11
C ASN A 242 -20.29 31.60 -42.09
N SER A 243 -19.78 32.84 -41.93
CA SER A 243 -20.30 33.85 -40.98
C SER A 243 -20.27 33.42 -39.50
N GLY A 244 -19.34 32.55 -39.11
CA GLY A 244 -19.24 32.06 -37.73
C GLY A 244 -20.21 30.90 -37.42
N ARG A 245 -20.57 30.11 -38.42
CA ARG A 245 -21.48 28.97 -38.24
C ARG A 245 -20.85 27.88 -37.35
N ILE A 246 -21.67 27.29 -36.48
CA ILE A 246 -21.30 26.14 -35.66
C ILE A 246 -22.07 24.93 -36.14
N ASP A 247 -21.38 23.94 -36.71
CA ASP A 247 -21.97 22.68 -37.16
C ASP A 247 -21.83 21.58 -36.11
N LYS A 248 -22.84 20.70 -36.03
CA LYS A 248 -22.85 19.50 -35.19
C LYS A 248 -22.90 18.26 -36.09
N ILE A 249 -21.85 17.45 -36.05
CA ILE A 249 -21.68 16.25 -36.89
C ILE A 249 -21.46 15.01 -36.01
N ASP A 250 -21.85 13.83 -36.50
CA ASP A 250 -21.51 12.57 -35.82
C ASP A 250 -20.06 12.14 -36.07
N SER A 251 -19.57 11.15 -35.31
CA SER A 251 -18.23 10.58 -35.46
C SER A 251 -17.95 9.89 -36.81
N THR A 252 -18.95 9.81 -37.70
CA THR A 252 -18.85 9.22 -39.04
C THR A 252 -18.96 10.25 -40.16
N GLY A 253 -19.22 11.52 -39.83
CA GLY A 253 -19.27 12.62 -40.79
C GLY A 253 -20.65 13.05 -41.27
N THR A 254 -21.73 12.54 -40.68
CA THR A 254 -23.07 12.99 -41.02
C THR A 254 -23.39 14.28 -40.26
N THR A 255 -23.84 15.34 -40.95
CA THR A 255 -24.45 16.49 -40.27
C THR A 255 -25.67 16.04 -39.49
N LEU A 256 -25.63 16.24 -38.17
CA LEU A 256 -26.79 16.04 -37.30
C LEU A 256 -27.67 17.30 -37.33
N SER A 257 -27.06 18.48 -37.22
CA SER A 257 -27.73 19.78 -37.29
C SER A 257 -26.73 20.93 -37.44
N VAL A 258 -27.17 22.08 -37.98
CA VAL A 258 -26.50 23.35 -37.67
C VAL A 258 -26.88 23.71 -36.23
N LEU A 259 -25.90 23.95 -35.36
CA LEU A 259 -26.17 24.31 -33.97
C LEU A 259 -26.55 25.79 -33.87
N GLY A 260 -25.82 26.67 -34.54
CA GLY A 260 -26.09 28.11 -34.51
C GLY A 260 -25.07 28.91 -35.31
N SER A 261 -24.96 30.21 -35.03
CA SER A 261 -23.92 31.07 -35.58
C SER A 261 -23.44 32.08 -34.53
N VAL A 262 -22.13 32.17 -34.37
CA VAL A 262 -21.43 33.08 -33.46
C VAL A 262 -20.42 33.86 -34.30
N ALA A 263 -20.75 35.11 -34.63
CA ALA A 263 -19.93 35.93 -35.53
C ALA A 263 -18.50 36.09 -34.97
N GLY A 264 -17.49 35.80 -35.80
CA GLY A 264 -16.10 35.85 -35.38
C GLY A 264 -15.70 34.76 -34.38
N ALA A 265 -16.32 33.58 -34.46
CA ALA A 265 -15.88 32.39 -33.73
C ALA A 265 -14.40 32.07 -34.04
N THR A 266 -13.56 32.02 -33.00
CA THR A 266 -12.12 31.68 -33.10
C THR A 266 -11.82 30.30 -32.53
N SER A 267 -12.47 29.91 -31.43
CA SER A 267 -12.31 28.62 -30.76
C SER A 267 -13.63 28.17 -30.11
N LEU A 268 -13.77 26.87 -29.87
CA LEU A 268 -14.93 26.28 -29.17
C LEU A 268 -14.52 25.07 -28.29
N ASP A 269 -15.28 24.83 -27.22
CA ASP A 269 -15.23 23.57 -26.46
C ASP A 269 -16.65 23.18 -26.00
N VAL A 270 -16.87 21.91 -25.67
CA VAL A 270 -18.16 21.35 -25.30
C VAL A 270 -18.10 20.53 -24.01
N SER A 271 -18.94 20.88 -23.05
CA SER A 271 -19.15 20.07 -21.85
C SER A 271 -20.61 20.05 -21.43
N SER A 272 -21.09 18.87 -21.03
CA SER A 272 -22.42 18.68 -20.42
C SER A 272 -23.59 19.28 -21.23
N GLY A 273 -23.48 19.26 -22.57
CA GLY A 273 -24.50 19.82 -23.48
C GLY A 273 -24.41 21.34 -23.69
N THR A 274 -23.40 22.02 -23.16
CA THR A 274 -23.10 23.43 -23.43
C THR A 274 -21.88 23.51 -24.33
N VAL A 275 -21.98 24.22 -25.45
CA VAL A 275 -20.82 24.59 -26.29
C VAL A 275 -20.44 26.03 -25.95
N ALA A 276 -19.23 26.24 -25.45
CA ALA A 276 -18.66 27.57 -25.27
C ALA A 276 -17.90 27.95 -26.55
N VAL A 277 -18.08 29.16 -27.04
CA VAL A 277 -17.47 29.68 -28.27
C VAL A 277 -16.89 31.06 -27.99
N THR A 278 -15.61 31.28 -28.28
CA THR A 278 -14.99 32.60 -28.21
C THR A 278 -15.48 33.50 -29.35
N SER A 279 -15.62 34.80 -29.10
CA SER A 279 -16.05 35.77 -30.12
C SER A 279 -15.52 37.15 -29.76
N GLY A 280 -14.41 37.54 -30.39
CA GLY A 280 -13.78 38.86 -30.22
C GLY A 280 -13.40 39.16 -28.77
N THR A 281 -14.25 39.87 -28.04
CA THR A 281 -13.97 40.35 -26.66
C THR A 281 -14.73 39.58 -25.57
N GLY A 282 -15.26 38.39 -25.89
CA GLY A 282 -16.08 37.61 -24.97
C GLY A 282 -16.30 36.16 -25.39
N VAL A 283 -17.16 35.48 -24.62
CA VAL A 283 -17.55 34.08 -24.85
C VAL A 283 -19.07 33.95 -24.89
N VAL A 284 -19.55 33.15 -25.84
CA VAL A 284 -20.95 32.82 -26.06
C VAL A 284 -21.17 31.34 -25.76
N ALA A 285 -22.18 31.02 -24.97
CA ALA A 285 -22.65 29.65 -24.77
C ALA A 285 -23.83 29.36 -25.71
N LEU A 286 -23.80 28.17 -26.31
CA LEU A 286 -24.87 27.56 -27.09
C LEU A 286 -25.34 26.28 -26.38
N ASP A 287 -26.65 26.10 -26.29
CA ASP A 287 -27.24 24.82 -25.84
C ASP A 287 -27.24 23.81 -27.00
N ALA A 288 -26.45 22.73 -26.84
CA ALA A 288 -26.27 21.65 -27.80
C ALA A 288 -27.52 20.80 -28.05
N ALA A 289 -28.56 20.92 -27.21
CA ALA A 289 -29.81 20.18 -27.29
C ALA A 289 -30.99 20.99 -27.85
N SER A 290 -31.06 22.31 -27.60
CA SER A 290 -32.20 23.15 -28.05
C SER A 290 -32.02 23.87 -29.40
N GLY A 291 -30.93 23.61 -30.11
CA GLY A 291 -30.64 24.29 -31.39
C GLY A 291 -30.03 25.69 -31.22
N GLY A 292 -29.13 25.82 -30.23
CA GLY A 292 -28.16 26.91 -30.14
C GLY A 292 -28.72 28.32 -29.97
N SER A 293 -29.57 28.53 -28.96
CA SER A 293 -29.82 29.89 -28.45
C SER A 293 -28.54 30.47 -27.84
N ALA A 294 -27.92 31.40 -28.56
CA ALA A 294 -26.68 32.07 -28.17
C ALA A 294 -26.88 32.99 -26.95
N THR A 295 -26.16 32.72 -25.86
CA THR A 295 -26.14 33.54 -24.65
C THR A 295 -24.71 34.01 -24.39
N SER A 296 -24.47 35.31 -24.25
CA SER A 296 -23.15 35.81 -23.82
C SER A 296 -22.92 35.47 -22.35
N ILE A 297 -21.79 34.82 -22.04
CA ILE A 297 -21.43 34.36 -20.69
C ILE A 297 -20.21 35.09 -20.12
N ALA A 298 -19.42 35.75 -20.97
CA ALA A 298 -18.37 36.67 -20.57
C ALA A 298 -18.15 37.75 -21.64
N THR A 299 -17.71 38.93 -21.19
CA THR A 299 -17.36 40.10 -22.00
C THR A 299 -16.24 40.89 -21.31
N GLY A 300 -15.45 41.64 -22.07
CA GLY A 300 -14.39 42.50 -21.53
C GLY A 300 -12.99 41.88 -21.53
N MET A 301 -12.83 40.76 -22.27
CA MET A 301 -11.53 40.30 -22.77
C MET A 301 -11.04 41.27 -23.85
N MET A 302 -9.75 41.23 -24.17
CA MET A 302 -9.14 42.02 -25.24
C MET A 302 -9.15 41.25 -26.57
N SER A 303 -8.79 39.96 -26.54
CA SER A 303 -9.03 39.02 -27.64
C SER A 303 -9.23 37.61 -27.07
N ALA A 304 -10.46 37.12 -27.06
CA ALA A 304 -10.78 35.76 -26.65
C ALA A 304 -10.39 34.81 -27.78
N ASP A 305 -9.25 34.12 -27.63
CA ASP A 305 -8.63 33.38 -28.74
C ASP A 305 -8.85 31.87 -28.61
N ALA A 306 -8.75 31.31 -27.39
CA ALA A 306 -9.00 29.89 -27.12
C ALA A 306 -9.90 29.67 -25.88
N VAL A 307 -10.69 28.59 -25.86
CA VAL A 307 -11.60 28.24 -24.75
C VAL A 307 -11.55 26.74 -24.43
N THR A 308 -11.68 26.37 -23.15
CA THR A 308 -11.84 24.97 -22.73
C THR A 308 -12.65 24.82 -21.45
N PHE A 309 -13.25 23.65 -21.21
CA PHE A 309 -13.95 23.28 -19.99
C PHE A 309 -13.06 22.52 -19.00
N GLY A 310 -13.09 22.94 -17.74
CA GLY A 310 -12.64 22.12 -16.62
C GLY A 310 -13.64 21.02 -16.27
N ALA A 311 -13.17 19.97 -15.60
CA ALA A 311 -14.00 18.85 -15.14
C ALA A 311 -15.08 19.25 -14.11
N ASP A 312 -15.02 20.46 -13.55
CA ASP A 312 -16.02 21.07 -12.67
C ASP A 312 -17.05 21.94 -13.42
N GLY A 313 -17.00 21.99 -14.76
CA GLY A 313 -17.84 22.83 -15.61
C GLY A 313 -17.39 24.28 -15.74
N THR A 314 -16.27 24.67 -15.13
CA THR A 314 -15.64 25.98 -15.35
C THR A 314 -15.26 26.14 -16.81
N VAL A 315 -15.62 27.27 -17.42
CA VAL A 315 -15.04 27.70 -18.71
C VAL A 315 -13.75 28.48 -18.44
N TRP A 316 -12.66 28.02 -19.03
CA TRP A 316 -11.35 28.66 -19.05
C TRP A 316 -11.11 29.30 -20.42
N VAL A 317 -10.60 30.52 -20.45
CA VAL A 317 -10.44 31.28 -21.69
C VAL A 317 -9.05 31.90 -21.75
N ALA A 318 -8.36 31.74 -22.87
CA ALA A 318 -7.16 32.48 -23.19
C ALA A 318 -7.54 33.84 -23.80
N ASP A 319 -7.05 34.92 -23.19
CA ASP A 319 -7.27 36.31 -23.60
C ASP A 319 -5.95 36.91 -24.07
N ALA A 320 -5.77 37.00 -25.38
CA ALA A 320 -4.54 37.44 -26.03
C ALA A 320 -4.45 38.98 -26.13
N ASN A 321 -3.31 39.53 -25.72
CA ASN A 321 -2.96 40.94 -25.86
C ASN A 321 -1.43 41.15 -25.77
N GLY A 322 -0.65 40.42 -26.57
CA GLY A 322 0.82 40.44 -26.51
C GLY A 322 1.32 40.17 -25.08
N SER A 323 2.27 40.97 -24.58
CA SER A 323 2.83 40.80 -23.22
C SER A 323 1.85 40.99 -22.05
N SER A 324 0.57 41.26 -22.30
CA SER A 324 -0.47 41.49 -21.28
C SER A 324 -1.59 40.44 -21.29
N SER A 325 -1.40 39.33 -22.01
CA SER A 325 -2.39 38.25 -22.10
C SER A 325 -2.72 37.63 -20.74
N LYS A 326 -3.95 37.12 -20.62
CA LYS A 326 -4.52 36.60 -19.38
C LYS A 326 -5.20 35.26 -19.61
N VAL A 327 -5.41 34.53 -18.52
CA VAL A 327 -6.37 33.43 -18.48
C VAL A 327 -7.58 33.90 -17.69
N TRP A 328 -8.78 33.73 -18.22
CA TRP A 328 -10.02 33.98 -17.49
C TRP A 328 -10.64 32.68 -17.00
N LYS A 329 -11.14 32.72 -15.77
CA LYS A 329 -11.95 31.66 -15.17
C LYS A 329 -13.39 32.14 -15.08
N ILE A 330 -14.28 31.45 -15.78
CA ILE A 330 -15.74 31.66 -15.73
C ILE A 330 -16.32 30.42 -15.06
N ALA A 331 -16.43 30.45 -13.73
CA ALA A 331 -17.09 29.38 -13.00
C ALA A 331 -18.57 29.28 -13.41
N PRO A 332 -19.20 28.08 -13.36
CA PRO A 332 -20.65 28.01 -13.35
C PRO A 332 -21.15 28.90 -12.21
N ALA A 333 -22.24 29.65 -12.43
CA ALA A 333 -22.89 30.33 -11.33
C ALA A 333 -23.25 29.27 -10.29
N ALA A 334 -23.00 29.56 -9.02
CA ALA A 334 -23.24 28.63 -7.93
C ALA A 334 -24.73 28.31 -7.84
N SER A 335 -25.15 27.25 -8.55
CA SER A 335 -26.49 26.72 -8.50
C SER A 335 -26.65 25.99 -7.17
N ALA A 336 -27.12 26.74 -6.18
CA ALA A 336 -27.53 26.20 -4.89
C ALA A 336 -28.70 25.22 -5.09
N GLY A 337 -28.39 23.96 -5.42
CA GLY A 337 -29.38 22.89 -5.65
C GLY A 337 -29.28 22.12 -6.97
N ALA A 338 -28.17 22.18 -7.72
CA ALA A 338 -27.90 21.20 -8.78
C ALA A 338 -27.19 19.96 -8.20
N PRO A 339 -27.69 18.73 -8.45
CA PRO A 339 -27.17 17.53 -7.81
C PRO A 339 -25.83 17.10 -8.42
N VAL A 340 -24.93 16.50 -7.62
CA VAL A 340 -23.67 15.92 -8.13
C VAL A 340 -23.43 14.55 -7.49
N ILE A 341 -23.30 13.49 -8.29
CA ILE A 341 -23.08 12.12 -7.77
C ILE A 341 -21.62 11.95 -7.36
N THR A 342 -21.38 11.92 -6.05
CA THR A 342 -20.03 11.86 -5.43
C THR A 342 -19.45 10.44 -5.33
N SER A 343 -20.26 9.40 -5.48
CA SER A 343 -19.80 8.00 -5.39
C SER A 343 -18.77 7.62 -6.47
N PRO A 344 -17.83 6.69 -6.22
CA PRO A 344 -16.80 6.31 -7.19
C PRO A 344 -17.36 5.76 -8.51
N SER A 345 -16.70 6.08 -9.62
CA SER A 345 -17.06 5.57 -10.96
C SER A 345 -16.68 4.10 -11.17
N THR A 346 -15.84 3.53 -10.32
CA THR A 346 -15.47 2.10 -10.36
C THR A 346 -15.66 1.49 -8.97
N LEU A 347 -16.30 0.33 -8.92
CA LEU A 347 -16.58 -0.44 -7.71
C LEU A 347 -16.17 -1.90 -7.90
N THR A 348 -15.86 -2.60 -6.82
CA THR A 348 -15.68 -4.07 -6.81
C THR A 348 -16.67 -4.75 -5.86
N ALA A 349 -16.97 -6.02 -6.14
CA ALA A 349 -17.81 -6.85 -5.27
C ALA A 349 -17.61 -8.37 -5.48
N PRO A 350 -17.95 -9.19 -4.47
CA PRO A 350 -17.97 -10.65 -4.60
C PRO A 350 -19.10 -11.14 -5.51
N SER A 351 -18.84 -12.17 -6.30
CA SER A 351 -19.86 -12.89 -7.08
C SER A 351 -20.83 -13.69 -6.18
N GLY A 352 -22.00 -14.03 -6.73
CA GLY A 352 -22.95 -14.98 -6.13
C GLY A 352 -23.64 -14.54 -4.83
N THR A 353 -23.32 -13.36 -4.30
CA THR A 353 -23.90 -12.82 -3.06
C THR A 353 -24.81 -11.63 -3.38
N ALA A 354 -25.97 -11.51 -2.72
CA ALA A 354 -26.82 -10.33 -2.88
C ALA A 354 -26.08 -9.06 -2.41
N LEU A 355 -26.07 -8.03 -3.23
CA LEU A 355 -25.27 -6.83 -3.03
C LEU A 355 -26.13 -5.57 -3.06
N SER A 356 -25.75 -4.63 -2.21
CA SER A 356 -26.26 -3.28 -2.19
C SER A 356 -25.10 -2.28 -2.20
N ARG A 357 -25.26 -1.18 -2.93
CA ARG A 357 -24.32 -0.04 -2.94
C ARG A 357 -25.13 1.25 -2.83
N THR A 358 -24.83 2.03 -1.79
CA THR A 358 -25.41 3.36 -1.61
C THR A 358 -24.68 4.34 -2.51
N LEU A 359 -25.42 4.99 -3.39
CA LEU A 359 -24.96 6.16 -4.12
C LEU A 359 -25.26 7.42 -3.33
N THR A 360 -24.34 8.36 -3.35
CA THR A 360 -24.43 9.65 -2.66
C THR A 360 -24.40 10.76 -3.69
N ALA A 361 -25.23 11.78 -3.48
CA ALA A 361 -25.13 13.03 -4.21
C ALA A 361 -25.23 14.23 -3.28
N THR A 362 -24.44 15.26 -3.59
CA THR A 362 -24.56 16.60 -3.00
C THR A 362 -25.58 17.42 -3.80
N GLY A 363 -25.87 18.65 -3.38
CA GLY A 363 -26.66 19.59 -4.19
C GLY A 363 -28.17 19.35 -4.20
N SER A 364 -28.74 18.83 -3.10
CA SER A 364 -30.19 18.66 -2.91
C SER A 364 -30.94 17.99 -4.07
N PRO A 365 -30.64 16.72 -4.41
CA PRO A 365 -31.33 16.02 -5.47
C PRO A 365 -32.82 15.83 -5.12
N THR A 366 -33.69 16.03 -6.11
CA THR A 366 -35.14 15.80 -6.02
C THR A 366 -35.53 14.39 -6.47
N GLY A 367 -34.66 13.66 -7.15
CA GLY A 367 -34.90 12.29 -7.60
C GLY A 367 -33.66 11.57 -8.11
N TRP A 368 -33.79 10.26 -8.32
CA TRP A 368 -32.78 9.38 -8.89
C TRP A 368 -33.40 8.49 -9.96
N GLN A 369 -32.66 8.18 -11.04
CA GLN A 369 -33.14 7.35 -12.14
C GLN A 369 -32.04 6.41 -12.66
N LEU A 370 -32.43 5.19 -13.06
CA LEU A 370 -31.59 4.31 -13.88
C LEU A 370 -31.75 4.70 -15.35
N LEU A 371 -30.65 5.02 -16.03
CA LEU A 371 -30.66 5.26 -17.47
C LEU A 371 -30.32 3.97 -18.25
N SER A 372 -29.33 3.20 -17.79
CA SER A 372 -28.99 1.90 -18.37
C SER A 372 -28.24 1.00 -17.37
N ALA A 373 -28.28 -0.32 -17.62
CA ALA A 373 -27.48 -1.32 -16.91
C ALA A 373 -27.13 -2.48 -17.86
N THR A 374 -25.83 -2.75 -18.04
CA THR A 374 -25.32 -3.76 -18.98
C THR A 374 -24.20 -4.57 -18.32
N PRO A 375 -24.36 -5.88 -18.06
CA PRO A 375 -25.59 -6.68 -18.18
C PRO A 375 -26.74 -6.16 -17.30
N ALA A 376 -27.97 -6.58 -17.61
CA ALA A 376 -29.17 -6.09 -16.95
C ALA A 376 -29.16 -6.34 -15.42
N ALA A 377 -29.15 -5.26 -14.64
CA ALA A 377 -29.26 -5.31 -13.18
C ALA A 377 -30.71 -5.44 -12.73
N SER A 378 -30.96 -6.21 -11.66
CA SER A 378 -32.32 -6.45 -11.16
C SER A 378 -32.75 -5.38 -10.14
N GLY A 379 -33.29 -4.28 -10.68
CA GLY A 379 -34.04 -3.27 -9.92
C GLY A 379 -33.18 -2.19 -9.22
N LEU A 380 -33.71 -0.96 -9.22
CA LEU A 380 -33.32 0.09 -8.27
C LEU A 380 -34.35 0.20 -7.16
N GLY A 381 -33.89 0.32 -5.93
CA GLY A 381 -34.68 0.79 -4.80
C GLY A 381 -34.18 2.17 -4.36
N PHE A 382 -35.10 3.10 -4.09
CA PHE A 382 -34.75 4.47 -3.68
C PHE A 382 -35.05 4.66 -2.20
N SER A 383 -34.12 5.25 -1.44
CA SER A 383 -34.22 5.38 0.02
C SER A 383 -34.49 6.82 0.50
N ASN A 384 -33.94 7.84 -0.15
CA ASN A 384 -34.32 9.26 0.03
C ASN A 384 -33.77 10.14 -1.11
N ALA A 385 -34.00 11.46 -1.01
CA ALA A 385 -33.51 12.50 -1.92
C ALA A 385 -31.99 12.46 -2.18
N THR A 386 -31.16 12.36 -1.13
CA THR A 386 -29.69 12.43 -1.22
C THR A 386 -28.99 11.09 -1.46
N THR A 387 -29.68 9.97 -1.27
CA THR A 387 -29.10 8.63 -1.45
C THR A 387 -29.92 7.70 -2.34
N GLY A 388 -29.34 7.32 -3.48
CA GLY A 388 -29.81 6.19 -4.29
C GLY A 388 -29.27 4.86 -3.77
N THR A 389 -29.93 3.75 -4.06
CA THR A 389 -29.42 2.42 -3.68
C THR A 389 -29.48 1.46 -4.87
N LEU A 390 -28.31 1.08 -5.37
CA LEU A 390 -28.13 0.05 -6.38
C LEU A 390 -28.17 -1.32 -5.73
N THR A 391 -28.96 -2.25 -6.28
CA THR A 391 -29.04 -3.64 -5.83
C THR A 391 -28.77 -4.61 -6.97
N TRP A 392 -28.01 -5.67 -6.67
CA TRP A 392 -27.78 -6.80 -7.57
C TRP A 392 -28.07 -8.10 -6.81
N PRO A 393 -29.06 -8.91 -7.21
CA PRO A 393 -29.28 -10.22 -6.61
C PRO A 393 -28.24 -11.20 -7.17
N ALA A 394 -27.21 -11.49 -6.37
CA ALA A 394 -26.20 -12.51 -6.65
C ALA A 394 -25.57 -12.40 -8.06
N PRO A 395 -24.93 -11.26 -8.41
CA PRO A 395 -24.35 -11.08 -9.74
C PRO A 395 -23.28 -12.15 -10.01
N THR A 396 -23.28 -12.67 -11.24
CA THR A 396 -22.21 -13.54 -11.74
C THR A 396 -20.93 -12.74 -11.96
N ALA A 397 -19.78 -13.42 -11.96
CA ALA A 397 -18.49 -12.78 -12.28
C ALA A 397 -18.53 -12.10 -13.67
N GLY A 398 -17.90 -10.94 -13.78
CA GLY A 398 -17.96 -10.08 -14.97
C GLY A 398 -17.94 -8.59 -14.62
N SER A 399 -17.98 -7.73 -15.64
CA SER A 399 -18.09 -6.28 -15.49
C SER A 399 -19.51 -5.81 -15.82
N TYR A 400 -20.05 -4.90 -15.02
CA TYR A 400 -21.38 -4.33 -15.17
C TYR A 400 -21.27 -2.82 -15.26
N THR A 401 -21.67 -2.25 -16.39
CA THR A 401 -21.75 -0.80 -16.58
C THR A 401 -23.16 -0.33 -16.26
N VAL A 402 -23.29 0.63 -15.36
CA VAL A 402 -24.57 1.21 -14.93
C VAL A 402 -24.53 2.72 -15.10
N VAL A 403 -25.48 3.30 -15.81
CA VAL A 403 -25.63 4.76 -15.93
C VAL A 403 -26.79 5.21 -15.05
N VAL A 404 -26.49 6.07 -14.09
CA VAL A 404 -27.44 6.62 -13.11
C VAL A 404 -27.56 8.14 -13.26
N ARG A 405 -28.75 8.67 -13.01
CA ARG A 405 -29.06 10.10 -12.98
C ARG A 405 -29.45 10.51 -11.57
N ALA A 406 -28.91 11.63 -11.11
CA ALA A 406 -29.48 12.40 -10.01
C ALA A 406 -30.15 13.65 -10.61
N SER A 407 -31.41 13.90 -10.28
CA SER A 407 -32.19 15.05 -10.75
C SER A 407 -32.33 16.08 -9.63
N GLY A 408 -32.35 17.36 -9.99
CA GLY A 408 -32.43 18.51 -9.08
C GLY A 408 -33.71 19.31 -9.26
N SER A 409 -33.70 20.52 -8.72
CA SER A 409 -34.75 21.50 -9.01
C SER A 409 -34.55 22.13 -10.39
N SER A 410 -35.61 22.71 -10.96
CA SER A 410 -35.58 23.48 -12.21
C SER A 410 -35.00 22.75 -13.44
N GLY A 411 -35.02 21.41 -13.46
CA GLY A 411 -34.55 20.61 -14.60
C GLY A 411 -33.05 20.26 -14.57
N ALA A 412 -32.28 20.74 -13.60
CA ALA A 412 -30.89 20.34 -13.43
C ALA A 412 -30.76 18.83 -13.20
N TYR A 413 -29.74 18.20 -13.77
CA TYR A 413 -29.44 16.78 -13.55
C TYR A 413 -27.93 16.51 -13.66
N TYR A 414 -27.49 15.37 -13.13
CA TYR A 414 -26.14 14.87 -13.25
C TYR A 414 -26.16 13.37 -13.51
N ASP A 415 -25.62 12.97 -14.66
CA ASP A 415 -25.53 11.58 -15.08
C ASP A 415 -24.13 11.03 -14.77
N LYS A 416 -24.05 9.81 -14.25
CA LYS A 416 -22.78 9.14 -13.93
C LYS A 416 -22.78 7.69 -14.38
N THR A 417 -21.74 7.33 -15.11
CA THR A 417 -21.40 5.94 -15.41
C THR A 417 -20.63 5.32 -14.24
N ILE A 418 -21.08 4.16 -13.79
CA ILE A 418 -20.48 3.39 -12.70
C ILE A 418 -20.21 1.97 -13.22
N THR A 419 -18.95 1.56 -13.16
CA THR A 419 -18.51 0.20 -13.52
C THR A 419 -18.35 -0.63 -12.26
N LEU A 420 -19.13 -1.71 -12.13
CA LEU A 420 -18.99 -2.70 -11.07
C LEU A 420 -18.27 -3.94 -11.62
N ASN A 421 -17.07 -4.21 -11.11
CA ASN A 421 -16.31 -5.43 -11.41
C ASN A 421 -16.60 -6.49 -10.35
N VAL A 422 -17.13 -7.63 -10.78
CA VAL A 422 -17.56 -8.75 -9.93
C VAL A 422 -16.66 -9.95 -10.17
N GLY A 423 -16.14 -10.55 -9.10
CA GLY A 423 -15.22 -11.70 -9.16
C GLY A 423 -15.33 -12.60 -7.93
N ALA A 424 -14.61 -13.71 -7.89
CA ALA A 424 -14.54 -14.56 -6.72
C ALA A 424 -13.67 -13.93 -5.62
N VAL A 425 -14.10 -14.06 -4.37
CA VAL A 425 -13.23 -13.85 -3.20
C VAL A 425 -12.38 -15.11 -2.96
N PRO A 426 -11.25 -15.02 -2.23
CA PRO A 426 -10.40 -16.17 -2.00
C PRO A 426 -11.13 -17.28 -1.22
N ALA A 427 -10.77 -18.54 -1.48
CA ALA A 427 -11.19 -19.64 -0.62
C ALA A 427 -10.60 -19.49 0.79
N ALA A 428 -11.26 -20.08 1.79
CA ALA A 428 -10.67 -20.21 3.12
C ALA A 428 -9.37 -21.03 3.08
N PRO A 429 -8.34 -20.69 3.86
CA PRO A 429 -7.22 -21.57 4.12
C PRO A 429 -7.72 -22.95 4.59
N ALA A 430 -7.37 -24.00 3.86
CA ALA A 430 -7.97 -25.33 4.03
C ALA A 430 -7.60 -26.02 5.35
N ALA A 431 -6.41 -25.74 5.89
CA ALA A 431 -5.95 -26.21 7.18
C ALA A 431 -6.18 -25.13 8.25
N ALA A 432 -6.50 -25.55 9.48
CA ALA A 432 -6.45 -24.67 10.64
C ALA A 432 -5.02 -24.10 10.80
N PRO A 433 -4.86 -22.81 11.12
CA PRO A 433 -3.54 -22.21 11.29
C PRO A 433 -2.87 -22.77 12.54
N LYS A 434 -1.54 -22.93 12.47
CA LYS A 434 -0.74 -23.29 13.65
C LYS A 434 -0.38 -22.02 14.40
N ALA A 435 -0.67 -21.98 15.70
CA ALA A 435 -0.22 -20.91 16.58
C ALA A 435 0.91 -21.41 17.49
N THR A 436 1.90 -20.57 17.74
CA THR A 436 2.98 -20.78 18.71
C THR A 436 2.96 -19.60 19.68
N PRO A 437 2.83 -19.80 21.01
CA PRO A 437 2.78 -18.70 21.97
C PRO A 437 4.13 -17.99 22.08
N GLY A 438 4.10 -16.66 22.24
CA GLY A 438 5.24 -15.79 22.50
C GLY A 438 5.02 -14.89 23.72
N GLN A 439 5.94 -13.96 23.94
CA GLN A 439 5.85 -12.95 25.02
C GLN A 439 4.80 -11.91 24.66
N GLY A 440 3.70 -11.85 25.41
CA GLY A 440 2.55 -10.97 25.10
C GLY A 440 2.03 -11.09 23.65
N SER A 441 2.23 -12.25 23.03
CA SER A 441 2.07 -12.44 21.59
C SER A 441 1.87 -13.91 21.20
N ALA A 442 1.54 -14.16 19.93
CA ALA A 442 1.61 -15.48 19.31
C ALA A 442 2.05 -15.37 17.85
N THR A 443 2.94 -16.26 17.41
CA THR A 443 3.28 -16.42 16.00
C THR A 443 2.29 -17.37 15.37
N VAL A 444 1.56 -16.91 14.36
CA VAL A 444 0.53 -17.67 13.64
C VAL A 444 1.07 -17.99 12.25
N THR A 445 1.08 -19.27 11.87
CA THR A 445 1.45 -19.73 10.52
C THR A 445 0.29 -20.45 9.83
N TRP A 446 0.18 -20.29 8.52
CA TRP A 446 -0.91 -20.86 7.72
C TRP A 446 -0.44 -21.24 6.32
N THR A 447 -1.19 -22.14 5.68
CA THR A 447 -1.03 -22.45 4.25
C THR A 447 -1.89 -21.46 3.45
N ALA A 448 -1.33 -20.86 2.41
CA ALA A 448 -2.08 -20.01 1.49
C ALA A 448 -3.21 -20.81 0.80
N PRO A 449 -4.39 -20.23 0.55
CA PRO A 449 -5.40 -20.86 -0.29
C PRO A 449 -4.91 -20.97 -1.75
N THR A 450 -5.52 -21.86 -2.53
CA THR A 450 -5.19 -22.06 -3.94
C THR A 450 -5.29 -20.73 -4.72
N ALA A 451 -4.24 -20.37 -5.45
CA ALA A 451 -4.21 -19.14 -6.24
C ALA A 451 -5.18 -19.22 -7.43
N SER A 452 -5.98 -18.17 -7.64
CA SER A 452 -6.74 -17.99 -8.89
C SER A 452 -5.83 -17.42 -9.97
N SER A 453 -6.01 -17.89 -11.21
CA SER A 453 -5.37 -17.33 -12.41
C SER A 453 -6.17 -16.18 -13.05
N VAL A 454 -7.35 -15.85 -12.50
CA VAL A 454 -8.20 -14.77 -12.99
C VAL A 454 -7.66 -13.42 -12.49
N ALA A 455 -7.54 -12.46 -13.41
CA ALA A 455 -7.05 -11.12 -13.09
C ALA A 455 -7.91 -10.44 -12.01
N GLY A 456 -7.26 -9.91 -10.97
CA GLY A 456 -7.92 -9.28 -9.81
C GLY A 456 -8.32 -10.25 -8.69
N GLU A 457 -8.40 -11.56 -8.94
CA GLU A 457 -8.76 -12.55 -7.91
C GLU A 457 -7.56 -13.00 -7.05
N ALA A 458 -6.34 -12.65 -7.45
CA ALA A 458 -5.11 -12.95 -6.71
C ALA A 458 -5.16 -12.39 -5.28
N VAL A 459 -4.68 -13.16 -4.30
CA VAL A 459 -4.67 -12.78 -2.88
C VAL A 459 -3.78 -11.54 -2.68
N THR A 460 -4.37 -10.44 -2.23
CA THR A 460 -3.69 -9.18 -1.91
C THR A 460 -3.27 -9.06 -0.45
N GLY A 461 -3.84 -9.89 0.44
CA GLY A 461 -3.44 -9.96 1.84
C GLY A 461 -4.24 -10.97 2.66
N TYR A 462 -3.98 -11.00 3.97
CA TYR A 462 -4.62 -11.87 4.94
C TYR A 462 -5.07 -11.08 6.17
N THR A 463 -6.17 -11.51 6.78
CA THR A 463 -6.67 -11.01 8.07
C THR A 463 -6.62 -12.16 9.08
N ILE A 464 -5.85 -11.97 10.16
CA ILE A 464 -5.66 -12.92 11.24
C ILE A 464 -6.45 -12.40 12.44
N THR A 465 -7.49 -13.14 12.87
CA THR A 465 -8.34 -12.73 13.99
C THR A 465 -8.05 -13.59 15.23
N PRO A 466 -7.61 -12.98 16.35
CA PRO A 466 -7.49 -13.67 17.63
C PRO A 466 -8.86 -13.80 18.32
N TYR A 467 -9.09 -14.86 19.09
CA TYR A 467 -10.31 -15.07 19.87
C TYR A 467 -10.00 -15.51 21.30
N VAL A 468 -10.73 -14.95 22.26
CA VAL A 468 -10.81 -15.44 23.65
C VAL A 468 -12.15 -16.15 23.82
N GLY A 469 -12.13 -17.48 23.85
CA GLY A 469 -13.35 -18.29 23.70
C GLY A 469 -14.01 -18.02 22.35
N THR A 470 -15.23 -17.48 22.36
CA THR A 470 -15.96 -17.03 21.16
C THR A 470 -15.83 -15.53 20.87
N THR A 471 -15.17 -14.76 21.74
CA THR A 471 -15.05 -13.30 21.60
C THR A 471 -13.87 -12.96 20.69
N ALA A 472 -14.14 -12.35 19.53
CA ALA A 472 -13.11 -11.85 18.63
C ALA A 472 -12.38 -10.64 19.24
N GLY A 473 -11.05 -10.65 19.18
CA GLY A 473 -10.21 -9.49 19.46
C GLY A 473 -9.85 -8.71 18.18
N THR A 474 -8.99 -7.70 18.31
CA THR A 474 -8.54 -6.87 17.19
C THR A 474 -7.82 -7.70 16.12
N PRO A 475 -8.28 -7.72 14.85
CA PRO A 475 -7.59 -8.44 13.79
C PRO A 475 -6.25 -7.80 13.41
N VAL A 476 -5.30 -8.63 12.96
CA VAL A 476 -3.99 -8.22 12.41
C VAL A 476 -3.96 -8.56 10.93
N THR A 477 -3.48 -7.64 10.09
CA THR A 477 -3.34 -7.85 8.64
C THR A 477 -1.92 -8.30 8.27
N ALA A 478 -1.80 -9.18 7.28
CA ALA A 478 -0.53 -9.55 6.63
C ALA A 478 -0.60 -9.35 5.12
N ALA A 479 0.55 -9.08 4.48
CA ALA A 479 0.63 -8.78 3.05
C ALA A 479 0.43 -10.03 2.16
N ALA A 480 0.22 -9.82 0.86
CA ALA A 480 0.26 -10.87 -0.16
C ALA A 480 1.54 -11.73 -0.03
N GLY A 481 1.41 -13.04 -0.24
CA GLY A 481 2.52 -13.99 -0.14
C GLY A 481 2.94 -14.39 1.29
N ALA A 482 2.47 -13.68 2.34
CA ALA A 482 2.77 -14.06 3.71
C ALA A 482 2.09 -15.39 4.11
N THR A 483 2.81 -16.23 4.86
CA THR A 483 2.35 -17.50 5.46
C THR A 483 2.60 -17.57 6.97
N SER A 484 3.08 -16.46 7.55
CA SER A 484 3.39 -16.28 8.97
C SER A 484 3.18 -14.82 9.37
N THR A 485 2.70 -14.57 10.60
CA THR A 485 2.74 -13.25 11.23
C THR A 485 2.80 -13.37 12.76
N VAL A 486 3.22 -12.31 13.45
CA VAL A 486 3.18 -12.21 14.91
C VAL A 486 1.99 -11.35 15.31
N VAL A 487 1.06 -11.92 16.07
CA VAL A 487 -0.02 -11.17 16.72
C VAL A 487 0.49 -10.75 18.09
N SER A 488 0.74 -9.45 18.29
CA SER A 488 1.25 -8.85 19.53
C SER A 488 0.15 -8.17 20.34
N GLY A 489 0.47 -7.74 21.57
CA GLY A 489 -0.48 -7.07 22.47
C GLY A 489 -1.50 -8.02 23.12
N LEU A 490 -1.25 -9.33 23.09
CA LEU A 490 -2.12 -10.33 23.69
C LEU A 490 -1.90 -10.40 25.21
N THR A 491 -2.99 -10.54 25.96
CA THR A 491 -2.92 -10.69 27.43
C THR A 491 -2.29 -12.02 27.83
N SER A 492 -1.12 -11.94 28.46
CA SER A 492 -0.41 -13.10 29.00
C SER A 492 -1.28 -13.91 29.98
N GLY A 493 -1.15 -15.24 29.95
CA GLY A 493 -1.97 -16.16 30.74
C GLY A 493 -3.39 -16.40 30.21
N THR A 494 -3.86 -15.61 29.23
CA THR A 494 -5.16 -15.84 28.57
C THR A 494 -4.99 -16.81 27.40
N ALA A 495 -5.91 -17.76 27.23
CA ALA A 495 -5.89 -18.68 26.09
C ALA A 495 -6.54 -18.06 24.86
N TYR A 496 -5.83 -18.09 23.73
CA TYR A 496 -6.26 -17.57 22.44
C TYR A 496 -6.33 -18.66 21.37
N THR A 497 -7.34 -18.58 20.50
CA THR A 497 -7.36 -19.27 19.20
C THR A 497 -7.32 -18.26 18.06
N PHE A 498 -6.95 -18.68 16.86
CA PHE A 498 -6.78 -17.79 15.71
C PHE A 498 -7.45 -18.35 14.46
N THR A 499 -8.08 -17.48 13.66
CA THR A 499 -8.54 -17.80 12.29
C THR A 499 -7.85 -16.90 11.28
N VAL A 500 -7.58 -17.41 10.07
CA VAL A 500 -7.02 -16.63 8.97
C VAL A 500 -8.02 -16.58 7.81
N ALA A 501 -8.28 -15.38 7.28
CA ALA A 501 -9.06 -15.16 6.06
C ALA A 501 -8.18 -14.47 5.01
N ALA A 502 -8.14 -14.99 3.78
CA ALA A 502 -7.45 -14.33 2.67
C ALA A 502 -8.34 -13.24 2.04
N THR A 503 -7.75 -12.21 1.47
CA THR A 503 -8.44 -11.05 0.86
C THR A 503 -7.90 -10.79 -0.54
N ASN A 504 -8.75 -10.37 -1.47
CA ASN A 504 -8.38 -9.89 -2.81
C ASN A 504 -9.15 -8.60 -3.17
N ALA A 505 -9.09 -8.16 -4.44
CA ALA A 505 -9.76 -6.95 -4.90
C ALA A 505 -11.30 -6.97 -4.80
N PHE A 506 -11.91 -8.17 -4.67
CA PHE A 506 -13.35 -8.37 -4.56
C PHE A 506 -13.85 -8.50 -3.11
N GLY A 507 -12.93 -8.68 -2.14
CA GLY A 507 -13.23 -8.70 -0.71
C GLY A 507 -12.49 -9.77 0.07
N ALA A 508 -12.87 -9.94 1.33
CA ALA A 508 -12.39 -11.00 2.20
C ALA A 508 -13.11 -12.33 1.90
N GLY A 509 -12.35 -13.40 1.81
CA GLY A 509 -12.84 -14.77 1.76
C GLY A 509 -13.34 -15.27 3.11
N ALA A 510 -13.85 -16.50 3.13
CA ALA A 510 -14.23 -17.16 4.37
C ALA A 510 -13.00 -17.38 5.28
N ALA A 511 -13.20 -17.34 6.59
CA ALA A 511 -12.16 -17.65 7.57
C ALA A 511 -11.86 -19.15 7.61
N SER A 512 -10.61 -19.49 7.90
CA SER A 512 -10.18 -20.85 8.22
C SER A 512 -10.90 -21.40 9.45
N ALA A 513 -10.83 -22.72 9.66
CA ALA A 513 -11.04 -23.29 10.99
C ALA A 513 -10.09 -22.63 12.01
N ALA A 514 -10.49 -22.60 13.28
CA ALA A 514 -9.69 -22.02 14.36
C ALA A 514 -8.47 -22.88 14.70
N SER A 515 -7.36 -22.25 15.07
CA SER A 515 -6.17 -22.92 15.61
C SER A 515 -6.49 -23.71 16.88
N THR A 516 -5.59 -24.62 17.27
CA THR A 516 -5.51 -25.06 18.67
C THR A 516 -5.26 -23.84 19.58
N ALA A 517 -5.77 -23.89 20.80
CA ALA A 517 -5.60 -22.81 21.77
C ALA A 517 -4.13 -22.72 22.24
N VAL A 518 -3.61 -21.49 22.32
CA VAL A 518 -2.28 -21.19 22.87
C VAL A 518 -2.38 -20.08 23.91
N THR A 519 -1.47 -20.08 24.87
CA THR A 519 -1.44 -19.10 25.96
C THR A 519 -0.14 -18.30 25.88
N PRO A 520 -0.18 -17.03 25.46
CA PRO A 520 0.96 -16.12 25.54
C PRO A 520 1.48 -16.02 26.97
N PHE A 521 2.79 -15.92 27.14
CA PHE A 521 3.43 -15.83 28.46
C PHE A 521 3.74 -14.38 28.84
N GLY A 522 3.97 -14.14 30.14
CA GLY A 522 4.27 -12.79 30.67
C GLY A 522 5.47 -12.15 30.00
N GLY A 523 6.44 -12.98 29.59
CA GLY A 523 7.73 -12.53 29.12
C GLY A 523 8.60 -12.01 30.25
N PHE A 524 9.76 -11.49 29.88
CA PHE A 524 10.53 -10.65 30.78
C PHE A 524 10.01 -9.21 30.75
N VAL A 525 10.16 -8.49 31.87
CA VAL A 525 9.89 -7.04 31.91
C VAL A 525 11.17 -6.26 31.63
N GLN A 526 11.07 -5.18 30.85
CA GLN A 526 12.16 -4.21 30.74
C GLN A 526 12.27 -3.45 32.07
N PRO A 527 13.46 -3.36 32.71
CA PRO A 527 13.63 -2.64 33.97
C PRO A 527 13.35 -1.15 33.81
N ALA A 528 12.80 -0.54 34.86
CA ALA A 528 12.62 0.90 34.95
C ALA A 528 13.96 1.65 34.78
N ALA A 529 13.89 2.91 34.35
CA ALA A 529 15.07 3.73 34.12
C ALA A 529 15.86 3.98 35.43
N GLY A 530 17.19 4.02 35.33
CA GLY A 530 18.11 4.13 36.45
C GLY A 530 18.76 2.80 36.87
N LEU A 531 19.30 2.75 38.09
CA LEU A 531 20.04 1.61 38.62
C LEU A 531 19.12 0.54 39.23
N THR A 532 19.24 -0.70 38.74
CA THR A 532 18.66 -1.88 39.38
C THR A 532 19.77 -2.87 39.75
N ARG A 533 19.89 -3.22 41.04
CA ARG A 533 20.77 -4.29 41.51
C ARG A 533 20.00 -5.61 41.67
N TYR A 534 20.61 -6.70 41.22
CA TYR A 534 20.15 -8.08 41.38
C TYR A 534 21.17 -8.81 42.24
N GLU A 535 20.78 -9.21 43.44
CA GLU A 535 21.71 -9.72 44.44
C GLU A 535 21.02 -10.70 45.39
N GLY A 536 21.83 -11.54 46.01
CA GLY A 536 21.44 -12.38 47.14
C GLY A 536 22.67 -12.71 48.00
N GLY A 537 22.45 -13.42 49.11
CA GLY A 537 23.56 -13.89 49.97
C GLY A 537 24.40 -14.99 49.31
N THR A 538 23.88 -15.63 48.26
CA THR A 538 24.57 -16.62 47.44
C THR A 538 24.30 -16.38 45.95
N ARG A 539 25.12 -16.97 45.08
CA ARG A 539 24.91 -17.04 43.62
C ARG A 539 23.55 -17.63 43.21
N VAL A 540 23.01 -18.55 44.00
CA VAL A 540 21.68 -19.15 43.76
C VAL A 540 20.62 -18.09 44.01
N GLN A 541 20.76 -17.35 45.11
CA GLN A 541 19.89 -16.22 45.46
C GLN A 541 20.00 -15.06 44.46
N THR A 542 21.20 -14.76 43.93
CA THR A 542 21.35 -13.80 42.83
C THR A 542 20.57 -14.26 41.59
N ALA A 543 20.70 -15.53 41.17
CA ALA A 543 19.98 -16.06 40.02
C ALA A 543 18.45 -16.06 40.22
N VAL A 544 17.98 -16.38 41.44
CA VAL A 544 16.57 -16.25 41.82
C VAL A 544 16.14 -14.78 41.84
N SER A 545 16.94 -13.84 42.34
CA SER A 545 16.63 -12.39 42.29
C SER A 545 16.58 -11.85 40.86
N VAL A 546 17.45 -12.35 39.95
CA VAL A 546 17.37 -12.07 38.51
C VAL A 546 16.01 -12.53 37.99
N SER A 547 15.66 -13.80 38.24
CA SER A 547 14.41 -14.37 37.79
C SER A 547 13.17 -13.63 38.34
N GLN A 548 13.14 -13.31 39.63
CA GLN A 548 12.00 -12.63 40.27
C GLN A 548 11.77 -11.22 39.77
N LYS A 549 12.84 -10.44 39.57
CA LYS A 549 12.73 -9.05 39.12
C LYS A 549 12.53 -8.94 37.61
N LEU A 550 13.08 -9.87 36.84
CA LEU A 550 13.00 -9.88 35.37
C LEU A 550 11.75 -10.60 34.86
N PHE A 551 11.23 -11.60 35.57
CA PHE A 551 10.03 -12.38 35.23
C PHE A 551 8.97 -12.29 36.35
N PRO A 552 8.48 -11.09 36.73
CA PRO A 552 7.77 -10.87 38.00
C PRO A 552 6.38 -11.51 38.11
N GLY A 553 5.67 -11.71 36.99
CA GLY A 553 4.38 -12.40 37.01
C GLY A 553 4.50 -13.90 37.26
N THR A 554 3.46 -14.52 37.82
CA THR A 554 3.31 -15.98 37.79
C THR A 554 3.07 -16.43 36.35
N GLY A 555 3.81 -17.43 35.84
CA GLY A 555 3.69 -17.84 34.43
C GLY A 555 4.38 -16.92 33.44
N SER A 556 5.41 -16.19 33.89
CA SER A 556 6.16 -15.27 33.04
C SER A 556 7.01 -15.96 31.97
N SER A 557 7.34 -17.25 32.10
CA SER A 557 8.02 -18.03 31.06
C SER A 557 7.34 -19.39 30.86
N ARG A 558 7.58 -20.00 29.69
CA ARG A 558 7.23 -21.40 29.40
C ARG A 558 8.39 -22.37 29.61
N ALA A 559 9.59 -21.86 29.88
CA ALA A 559 10.76 -22.68 30.17
C ALA A 559 11.71 -22.07 31.22
N VAL A 560 12.41 -22.93 31.94
CA VAL A 560 13.50 -22.57 32.86
C VAL A 560 14.72 -23.41 32.53
N VAL A 561 15.90 -22.80 32.55
CA VAL A 561 17.17 -23.51 32.42
C VAL A 561 17.82 -23.59 33.80
N ILE A 562 18.20 -24.80 34.23
CA ILE A 562 18.88 -25.04 35.51
C ILE A 562 20.26 -25.60 35.23
N ALA A 563 21.27 -24.96 35.82
CA ALA A 563 22.66 -25.40 35.77
C ALA A 563 23.29 -25.55 37.16
N SER A 564 24.47 -26.15 37.19
CA SER A 564 25.25 -26.32 38.40
C SER A 564 25.73 -24.98 38.98
N SER A 565 25.58 -24.80 40.29
CA SER A 565 26.12 -23.65 41.03
C SER A 565 27.63 -23.76 41.35
N THR A 566 28.27 -24.87 40.96
CA THR A 566 29.71 -25.11 41.16
C THR A 566 30.49 -25.49 39.89
N ASN A 567 29.84 -26.06 38.87
CA ASN A 567 30.46 -26.45 37.60
C ASN A 567 29.79 -25.76 36.38
N TYR A 568 30.29 -24.57 36.04
CA TYR A 568 29.57 -23.60 35.19
C TYR A 568 29.87 -23.65 33.68
N ALA A 569 30.68 -24.60 33.19
CA ALA A 569 31.02 -24.65 31.77
C ALA A 569 29.75 -24.77 30.89
N ASP A 570 28.79 -25.58 31.34
CA ASP A 570 27.51 -25.79 30.68
C ASP A 570 26.60 -24.54 30.79
N SER A 571 26.75 -23.73 31.85
CA SER A 571 26.00 -22.49 32.06
C SER A 571 26.32 -21.40 31.05
N LEU A 572 27.50 -21.42 30.42
CA LEU A 572 27.88 -20.38 29.45
C LEU A 572 27.07 -20.49 28.16
N ALA A 573 26.97 -21.69 27.60
CA ALA A 573 26.03 -21.98 26.50
C ALA A 573 24.58 -21.93 27.00
N GLY A 574 24.34 -22.39 28.24
CA GLY A 574 23.03 -22.39 28.90
C GLY A 574 22.39 -21.02 29.05
N ALA A 575 23.18 -19.96 29.23
CA ALA A 575 22.68 -18.59 29.30
C ALA A 575 22.00 -18.14 27.99
N ARG A 576 22.52 -18.60 26.84
CA ARG A 576 21.94 -18.34 25.52
C ARG A 576 20.71 -19.21 25.25
N LEU A 577 20.69 -20.46 25.72
CA LEU A 577 19.47 -21.28 25.68
C LEU A 577 18.36 -20.64 26.52
N ALA A 578 18.68 -20.13 27.70
CA ALA A 578 17.71 -19.47 28.58
C ALA A 578 17.02 -18.28 27.91
N SER A 579 17.77 -17.43 27.21
CA SER A 579 17.17 -16.33 26.43
C SER A 579 16.41 -16.82 25.18
N ALA A 580 16.85 -17.91 24.52
CA ALA A 580 16.13 -18.51 23.38
C ALA A 580 14.71 -18.91 23.77
N VAL A 581 14.59 -19.61 24.90
CA VAL A 581 13.31 -20.11 25.41
C VAL A 581 12.51 -19.05 26.20
N GLY A 582 12.99 -17.79 26.22
CA GLY A 582 12.37 -16.66 26.90
C GLY A 582 12.26 -16.83 28.42
N GLY A 583 13.25 -17.45 29.05
CA GLY A 583 13.24 -17.84 30.45
C GLY A 583 14.52 -17.49 31.24
N PRO A 584 14.50 -17.72 32.56
CA PRO A 584 15.66 -17.49 33.42
C PRO A 584 16.66 -18.66 33.38
N LEU A 585 17.94 -18.33 33.58
CA LEU A 585 18.97 -19.27 33.99
C LEU A 585 19.03 -19.29 35.53
N LEU A 586 18.64 -20.40 36.14
CA LEU A 586 18.79 -20.66 37.57
C LEU A 586 20.01 -21.54 37.84
N LEU A 587 20.61 -21.35 39.01
CA LEU A 587 21.72 -22.16 39.51
C LEU A 587 21.24 -22.98 40.70
N THR A 588 21.68 -24.23 40.87
CA THR A 588 21.36 -25.07 42.04
C THR A 588 22.58 -25.85 42.52
N ASP A 589 22.57 -26.32 43.77
CA ASP A 589 23.54 -27.29 44.25
C ASP A 589 23.56 -28.56 43.36
N PRO A 590 24.73 -29.15 43.04
CA PRO A 590 24.82 -30.32 42.16
C PRO A 590 24.06 -31.55 42.69
N LEU A 591 23.95 -31.69 44.01
CA LEU A 591 23.44 -32.88 44.70
C LEU A 591 21.99 -32.69 45.18
N ALA A 592 21.55 -31.45 45.43
CA ALA A 592 20.19 -31.16 45.89
C ALA A 592 19.55 -29.94 45.17
N LEU A 593 18.24 -30.01 44.91
CA LEU A 593 17.50 -28.85 44.41
C LEU A 593 17.30 -27.85 45.56
N ASN A 594 17.85 -26.64 45.46
CA ASN A 594 17.63 -25.60 46.46
C ASN A 594 16.13 -25.24 46.55
N THR A 595 15.59 -25.07 47.75
CA THR A 595 14.16 -24.79 47.99
C THR A 595 13.68 -23.49 47.33
N GLU A 596 14.55 -22.47 47.31
CA GLU A 596 14.33 -21.21 46.59
C GLU A 596 14.27 -21.40 45.06
N VAL A 597 15.07 -22.31 44.49
CA VAL A 597 15.02 -22.66 43.06
C VAL A 597 13.75 -23.46 42.75
N ALA A 598 13.37 -24.42 43.58
CA ALA A 598 12.12 -25.18 43.43
C ALA A 598 10.89 -24.25 43.44
N SER A 599 10.86 -23.30 44.38
CA SER A 599 9.81 -22.28 44.50
C SER A 599 9.78 -21.34 43.29
N GLU A 600 10.94 -20.95 42.78
CA GLU A 600 11.06 -20.05 41.62
C GLU A 600 10.67 -20.73 40.30
N VAL A 601 11.04 -22.01 40.11
CA VAL A 601 10.55 -22.84 38.99
C VAL A 601 9.02 -22.92 39.04
N ALA A 602 8.44 -23.17 40.21
CA ALA A 602 6.99 -23.21 40.40
C ALA A 602 6.31 -21.87 40.06
N ARG A 603 6.90 -20.74 40.47
CA ARG A 603 6.38 -19.39 40.21
C ARG A 603 6.46 -19.01 38.73
N VAL A 604 7.62 -19.25 38.11
CA VAL A 604 7.91 -18.85 36.72
C VAL A 604 7.11 -19.68 35.71
N LEU A 605 6.95 -20.99 35.95
CA LEU A 605 6.20 -21.93 35.09
C LEU A 605 4.75 -22.18 35.55
N ALA A 606 4.21 -21.36 36.47
CA ALA A 606 2.81 -21.45 36.86
C ALA A 606 1.91 -21.15 35.65
N VAL A 607 0.94 -22.01 35.33
CA VAL A 607 -0.13 -21.63 34.42
C VAL A 607 -1.19 -20.90 35.25
N PRO A 608 -1.55 -19.64 34.93
CA PRO A 608 -2.66 -18.97 35.59
C PRO A 608 -3.93 -19.81 35.43
N ALA A 609 -4.67 -20.01 36.52
CA ALA A 609 -6.02 -20.53 36.41
C ALA A 609 -6.79 -19.61 35.47
N ALA A 610 -7.39 -20.16 34.41
CA ALA A 610 -8.18 -19.38 33.48
C ALA A 610 -9.21 -18.57 34.29
N ALA A 611 -9.13 -17.24 34.21
CA ALA A 611 -10.00 -16.37 34.97
C ALA A 611 -11.44 -16.75 34.67
N ALA A 612 -12.17 -17.21 35.69
CA ALA A 612 -13.53 -17.70 35.54
C ALA A 612 -14.47 -16.54 35.21
N ALA A 613 -14.54 -16.20 33.92
CA ALA A 613 -15.50 -15.26 33.38
C ALA A 613 -16.90 -15.80 33.69
N GLY A 614 -17.61 -15.11 34.59
CA GLY A 614 -18.87 -15.60 35.12
C GLY A 614 -19.98 -15.64 34.08
N SER A 615 -20.31 -16.84 33.61
CA SER A 615 -21.68 -17.25 33.31
C SER A 615 -21.75 -18.77 33.17
N THR A 616 -22.84 -19.37 33.64
CA THR A 616 -23.07 -20.82 33.66
C THR A 616 -23.06 -21.43 32.25
N PRO A 617 -22.33 -22.54 32.00
CA PRO A 617 -22.39 -23.21 30.71
C PRO A 617 -23.75 -23.90 30.50
N ALA A 618 -24.42 -23.58 29.39
CA ALA A 618 -25.34 -24.54 28.78
C ALA A 618 -24.50 -25.69 28.21
N ALA A 619 -24.87 -26.93 28.54
CA ALA A 619 -24.04 -28.09 28.23
C ALA A 619 -23.95 -28.37 26.72
N SER A 620 -22.72 -28.52 26.22
CA SER A 620 -22.42 -29.31 25.03
C SER A 620 -21.10 -30.04 25.28
N ALA A 621 -21.12 -31.37 25.18
CA ALA A 621 -20.00 -32.22 25.54
C ALA A 621 -18.93 -32.23 24.45
N GLY A 622 -18.06 -31.22 24.46
CA GLY A 622 -16.74 -31.26 23.83
C GLY A 622 -15.67 -31.25 24.90
N SER A 623 -14.85 -32.30 24.99
CA SER A 623 -13.79 -32.42 25.99
C SER A 623 -12.88 -31.20 25.98
N ALA A 624 -12.79 -30.48 27.10
CA ALA A 624 -11.82 -29.39 27.24
C ALA A 624 -10.41 -29.94 26.93
N PRO A 625 -9.62 -29.30 26.04
CA PRO A 625 -8.34 -29.84 25.63
C PRO A 625 -7.42 -29.94 26.84
N SER A 626 -6.90 -31.15 27.09
CA SER A 626 -5.88 -31.39 28.10
C SER A 626 -4.69 -30.45 27.87
N GLN A 627 -4.37 -29.62 28.86
CA GLN A 627 -3.07 -28.94 28.91
C GLN A 627 -1.99 -29.99 29.20
N THR A 628 -1.38 -30.53 28.15
CA THR A 628 -0.49 -31.70 28.21
C THR A 628 0.97 -31.36 28.58
N ALA A 629 1.32 -30.08 28.77
CA ALA A 629 2.53 -29.65 29.47
C ALA A 629 2.36 -28.22 30.01
N VAL A 630 2.74 -27.98 31.27
CA VAL A 630 2.64 -26.64 31.90
C VAL A 630 3.92 -25.82 31.81
N GLY A 631 5.05 -26.43 31.44
CA GLY A 631 6.33 -25.77 31.18
C GLY A 631 7.46 -26.77 30.97
N THR A 632 8.58 -26.33 30.41
CA THR A 632 9.79 -27.14 30.20
C THR A 632 10.88 -26.76 31.21
N VAL A 633 11.54 -27.73 31.82
CA VAL A 633 12.74 -27.49 32.64
C VAL A 633 13.93 -28.17 31.97
N TYR A 634 14.88 -27.37 31.51
CA TYR A 634 16.13 -27.85 30.94
C TYR A 634 17.18 -28.03 32.04
N LEU A 635 17.69 -29.25 32.22
CA LEU A 635 18.79 -29.55 33.14
C LEU A 635 20.08 -29.66 32.35
N LEU A 636 21.06 -28.81 32.66
CA LEU A 636 22.32 -28.76 31.93
C LEU A 636 23.39 -29.63 32.58
N GLY A 637 24.09 -30.39 31.75
CA GLY A 637 25.19 -31.26 32.15
C GLY A 637 24.73 -32.66 32.59
N GLY A 638 25.72 -33.56 32.69
CA GLY A 638 25.51 -34.92 33.17
C GLY A 638 25.13 -34.99 34.65
N THR A 639 24.91 -36.20 35.15
CA THR A 639 24.56 -36.45 36.57
C THR A 639 25.65 -36.06 37.57
N SER A 640 26.87 -35.80 37.10
CA SER A 640 27.96 -35.20 37.90
C SER A 640 27.90 -33.68 38.03
N ALA A 641 27.20 -32.98 37.13
CA ALA A 641 27.00 -31.53 37.18
C ALA A 641 25.67 -31.16 37.88
N VAL A 642 24.61 -31.90 37.56
CA VAL A 642 23.28 -31.80 38.15
C VAL A 642 22.73 -33.22 38.35
N SER A 643 22.67 -33.69 39.59
CA SER A 643 22.38 -35.10 39.89
C SER A 643 20.98 -35.58 39.49
N ALA A 644 20.79 -36.91 39.49
CA ALA A 644 19.48 -37.53 39.32
C ALA A 644 18.51 -37.19 40.48
N ALA A 645 19.05 -36.85 41.67
CA ALA A 645 18.25 -36.38 42.81
C ALA A 645 17.65 -34.99 42.54
N VAL A 646 18.44 -34.07 41.96
CA VAL A 646 17.93 -32.76 41.50
C VAL A 646 16.84 -32.94 40.45
N GLU A 647 17.06 -33.81 39.46
CA GLU A 647 16.06 -34.09 38.42
C GLU A 647 14.76 -34.67 38.98
N THR A 648 14.86 -35.58 39.95
CA THR A 648 13.70 -36.15 40.65
C THR A 648 12.97 -35.07 41.44
N ALA A 649 13.69 -34.19 42.13
CA ALA A 649 13.11 -33.07 42.87
C ALA A 649 12.39 -32.07 41.94
N VAL A 650 12.96 -31.75 40.77
CA VAL A 650 12.30 -30.89 39.76
C VAL A 650 11.01 -31.52 39.25
N LYS A 651 11.02 -32.83 38.94
CA LYS A 651 9.81 -33.58 38.55
C LYS A 651 8.75 -33.61 39.67
N ALA A 652 9.17 -33.56 40.93
CA ALA A 652 8.28 -33.47 42.08
C ALA A 652 7.67 -32.07 42.32
N VAL A 653 8.28 -30.99 41.80
CA VAL A 653 7.67 -29.63 41.88
C VAL A 653 6.35 -29.59 41.11
N ASN A 654 6.30 -30.19 39.91
CA ASN A 654 5.05 -30.43 39.18
C ASN A 654 5.24 -31.59 38.19
N ALA A 655 4.44 -32.66 38.35
CA ALA A 655 4.48 -33.83 37.48
C ALA A 655 4.09 -33.55 36.01
N LYS A 656 3.56 -32.34 35.71
CA LYS A 656 3.23 -31.87 34.36
C LYS A 656 4.36 -31.08 33.68
N TYR A 657 5.53 -30.92 34.30
CA TYR A 657 6.69 -30.33 33.65
C TYR A 657 7.37 -31.33 32.70
N THR A 658 7.70 -30.87 31.50
CA THR A 658 8.62 -31.59 30.61
C THR A 658 10.05 -31.33 31.10
N VAL A 659 10.69 -32.33 31.72
CA VAL A 659 12.06 -32.18 32.23
C VAL A 659 13.04 -32.80 31.25
N THR A 660 13.82 -31.95 30.58
CA THR A 660 14.75 -32.31 29.49
C THR A 660 16.19 -32.13 29.97
N ARG A 661 16.95 -33.22 30.07
CA ARG A 661 18.40 -33.14 30.35
C ARG A 661 19.18 -32.96 29.05
N ILE A 662 20.05 -31.95 29.01
CA ILE A 662 21.00 -31.74 27.91
C ILE A 662 22.40 -32.00 28.44
N SER A 663 23.00 -33.12 28.02
CA SER A 663 24.30 -33.57 28.52
C SER A 663 25.14 -34.25 27.44
N GLY A 664 26.42 -33.91 27.43
CA GLY A 664 27.45 -34.54 26.63
C GLY A 664 28.38 -35.49 27.38
N THR A 665 29.31 -36.11 26.66
CA THR A 665 30.43 -36.87 27.24
C THR A 665 31.39 -35.97 28.03
N ASP A 666 31.50 -34.71 27.63
CA ASP A 666 32.21 -33.64 28.31
C ASP A 666 31.49 -32.29 28.12
N ARG A 667 32.12 -31.19 28.56
CA ARG A 667 31.59 -29.82 28.43
C ARG A 667 31.46 -29.34 26.99
N PHE A 668 32.28 -29.85 26.07
CA PHE A 668 32.30 -29.43 24.67
C PHE A 668 31.15 -30.10 23.91
N ASP A 669 30.96 -31.41 24.09
CA ASP A 669 29.76 -32.13 23.59
C ASP A 669 28.47 -31.64 24.26
N THR A 670 28.52 -31.22 25.54
CA THR A 670 27.37 -30.58 26.21
C THR A 670 27.02 -29.25 25.55
N ALA A 671 28.00 -28.37 25.31
CA ALA A 671 27.78 -27.10 24.61
C ALA A 671 27.23 -27.29 23.19
N VAL A 672 27.73 -28.28 22.44
CA VAL A 672 27.21 -28.65 21.11
C VAL A 672 25.73 -29.05 21.16
N LYS A 673 25.32 -29.83 22.16
CA LYS A 673 23.91 -30.22 22.34
C LYS A 673 23.03 -29.06 22.80
N ILE A 674 23.56 -28.14 23.62
CA ILE A 674 22.86 -26.90 23.99
C ILE A 674 22.68 -26.00 22.76
N ALA A 675 23.69 -25.86 21.90
CA ALA A 675 23.62 -25.09 20.66
C ALA A 675 22.59 -25.69 19.68
N ALA A 676 22.58 -27.01 19.52
CA ALA A 676 21.58 -27.69 18.68
C ALA A 676 20.14 -27.49 19.19
N GLN A 677 19.91 -27.57 20.51
CA GLN A 677 18.60 -27.24 21.10
C GLN A 677 18.23 -25.76 20.88
N THR A 678 19.18 -24.85 21.12
CA THR A 678 18.99 -23.39 20.93
C THR A 678 18.56 -23.09 19.50
N ALA A 679 19.29 -23.60 18.50
CA ALA A 679 18.97 -23.41 17.09
C ALA A 679 17.61 -24.03 16.69
N ALA A 680 17.18 -25.11 17.34
CA ALA A 680 15.86 -25.70 17.13
C ALA A 680 14.74 -24.83 17.71
N ASP A 681 14.96 -24.22 18.88
CA ASP A 681 13.98 -23.32 19.54
C ASP A 681 13.86 -21.98 18.79
N ASP A 682 14.96 -21.47 18.22
CA ASP A 682 15.00 -20.25 17.37
C ASP A 682 14.57 -20.50 15.90
N GLY A 683 14.28 -21.76 15.52
CA GLY A 683 13.70 -22.13 14.23
C GLY A 683 14.67 -22.39 13.08
N GLY A 684 15.99 -22.43 13.32
CA GLY A 684 17.01 -22.79 12.32
C GLY A 684 18.43 -22.38 12.70
N ALA A 685 19.43 -22.94 12.00
CA ALA A 685 20.84 -22.79 12.31
C ALA A 685 21.60 -21.72 11.48
N SER A 686 20.90 -20.81 10.79
CA SER A 686 21.50 -19.83 9.87
C SER A 686 22.08 -18.58 10.56
N ALA A 687 22.65 -18.73 11.75
CA ALA A 687 23.07 -17.64 12.62
C ALA A 687 24.54 -17.79 13.09
N PRO A 688 25.20 -16.71 13.57
CA PRO A 688 26.62 -16.75 13.93
C PRO A 688 26.95 -17.81 15.00
N ILE A 689 28.08 -18.49 14.85
CA ILE A 689 28.55 -19.51 15.78
C ILE A 689 29.67 -18.90 16.61
N TYR A 690 29.36 -18.48 17.84
CA TYR A 690 30.35 -17.93 18.75
C TYR A 690 31.10 -19.05 19.46
N VAL A 691 32.44 -18.98 19.48
CA VAL A 691 33.27 -19.88 20.27
C VAL A 691 34.04 -19.14 21.35
N ALA A 692 33.94 -19.64 22.57
CA ALA A 692 34.72 -19.20 23.73
C ALA A 692 35.61 -20.34 24.25
N SER A 693 36.60 -20.04 25.08
CA SER A 693 37.25 -21.09 25.87
C SER A 693 36.23 -21.78 26.80
N GLY A 694 36.40 -23.08 27.04
CA GLY A 694 35.68 -23.85 28.06
C GLY A 694 36.55 -24.20 29.27
N THR A 695 37.81 -23.74 29.31
CA THR A 695 38.79 -24.01 30.39
C THR A 695 38.98 -22.80 31.30
N ASN A 696 39.02 -21.58 30.74
CA ASN A 696 39.02 -20.32 31.47
C ASN A 696 38.28 -19.27 30.63
N TYR A 697 37.08 -18.87 31.05
CA TYR A 697 36.08 -18.25 30.18
C TYR A 697 35.49 -16.89 30.61
N PRO A 698 36.24 -15.99 31.29
CA PRO A 698 35.72 -14.66 31.59
C PRO A 698 35.40 -13.87 30.30
N ASP A 699 36.22 -14.04 29.26
CA ASP A 699 36.05 -13.47 27.92
C ASP A 699 34.71 -13.88 27.26
N GLY A 700 34.22 -15.08 27.59
CA GLY A 700 32.97 -15.62 27.05
C GLY A 700 31.72 -15.10 27.77
N LEU A 701 31.80 -14.53 28.98
CA LEU A 701 30.62 -14.20 29.79
C LEU A 701 29.67 -13.22 29.08
N ALA A 702 30.21 -12.28 28.32
CA ALA A 702 29.42 -11.32 27.54
C ALA A 702 28.82 -11.94 26.26
N VAL A 703 29.31 -13.09 25.80
CA VAL A 703 28.98 -13.64 24.47
C VAL A 703 27.58 -14.21 24.37
N ALA A 704 27.02 -14.76 25.46
CA ALA A 704 25.68 -15.33 25.45
C ALA A 704 24.60 -14.26 25.17
N ALA A 705 24.80 -13.03 25.67
CA ALA A 705 23.94 -11.90 25.36
C ALA A 705 24.08 -11.47 23.89
N LEU A 706 25.30 -11.46 23.34
CA LEU A 706 25.52 -11.12 21.93
C LEU A 706 24.90 -12.17 21.00
N ALA A 707 25.05 -13.45 21.36
CA ALA A 707 24.44 -14.57 20.66
C ALA A 707 22.91 -14.49 20.67
N ALA A 708 22.29 -13.95 21.73
CA ALA A 708 20.85 -13.72 21.76
C ALA A 708 20.45 -12.62 20.75
N ARG A 709 21.16 -11.49 20.76
CA ARG A 709 20.92 -10.37 19.83
C ARG A 709 21.07 -10.74 18.35
N THR A 710 22.00 -11.63 18.01
CA THR A 710 22.28 -12.03 16.62
C THR A 710 21.60 -13.33 16.19
N GLY A 711 20.80 -13.94 17.07
CA GLY A 711 20.24 -15.29 16.87
C GLY A 711 21.28 -16.41 16.92
N GLY A 712 22.57 -16.09 17.12
CA GLY A 712 23.67 -17.05 17.13
C GLY A 712 23.67 -18.03 18.31
N VAL A 713 24.60 -18.99 18.28
CA VAL A 713 24.81 -20.01 19.33
C VAL A 713 26.18 -19.87 19.99
N VAL A 714 26.37 -20.49 21.16
CA VAL A 714 27.65 -20.50 21.88
C VAL A 714 28.20 -21.91 21.99
N LEU A 715 29.41 -22.12 21.46
CA LEU A 715 30.20 -23.34 21.53
C LEU A 715 31.49 -23.10 22.34
N LEU A 716 32.16 -24.19 22.71
CA LEU A 716 33.37 -24.16 23.54
C LEU A 716 34.58 -24.78 22.82
N THR A 717 35.77 -24.21 23.08
CA THR A 717 37.08 -24.78 22.74
C THR A 717 37.91 -25.04 23.99
N ASP A 718 39.00 -25.80 23.93
CA ASP A 718 39.84 -25.98 25.12
C ASP A 718 40.77 -24.76 25.43
N GLY A 719 40.76 -23.75 24.55
CA GLY A 719 41.63 -22.56 24.63
C GLY A 719 42.99 -22.72 23.93
N SER A 720 43.25 -23.88 23.34
CA SER A 720 44.49 -24.18 22.59
C SER A 720 44.24 -24.87 21.25
N LYS A 721 43.17 -25.66 21.13
CA LYS A 721 42.71 -26.35 19.92
C LYS A 721 41.18 -26.49 19.93
N MET A 722 40.60 -26.79 18.77
CA MET A 722 39.19 -27.10 18.64
C MET A 722 38.89 -28.56 19.03
N PRO A 723 37.91 -28.83 19.90
CA PRO A 723 37.44 -30.19 20.20
C PRO A 723 36.69 -30.80 19.02
N ASP A 724 36.78 -32.13 18.84
CA ASP A 724 36.14 -32.87 17.75
C ASP A 724 34.62 -32.65 17.67
N ALA A 725 33.95 -32.54 18.82
CA ALA A 725 32.51 -32.27 18.90
C ALA A 725 32.18 -30.89 18.30
N THR A 726 32.96 -29.85 18.62
CA THR A 726 32.82 -28.49 18.10
C THR A 726 33.11 -28.48 16.59
N LEU A 727 34.18 -29.16 16.15
CA LEU A 727 34.52 -29.25 14.72
C LEU A 727 33.43 -29.94 13.91
N LYS A 728 32.83 -31.03 14.43
CA LYS A 728 31.72 -31.74 13.79
C LYS A 728 30.46 -30.87 13.66
N TYR A 729 30.17 -30.03 14.66
CA TYR A 729 29.07 -29.07 14.57
C TYR A 729 29.31 -28.05 13.44
N LEU A 730 30.52 -27.49 13.35
CA LEU A 730 30.88 -26.56 12.27
C LEU A 730 30.80 -27.23 10.89
N GLN A 731 31.29 -28.46 10.73
CA GLN A 731 31.14 -29.21 9.48
C GLN A 731 29.67 -29.41 9.04
N THR A 732 28.73 -29.39 10.00
CA THR A 732 27.30 -29.58 9.74
C THR A 732 26.58 -28.26 9.43
N TYR A 733 26.94 -27.17 10.11
CA TYR A 733 26.18 -25.91 10.11
C TYR A 733 26.93 -24.69 9.55
N ASP A 734 28.25 -24.78 9.41
CA ASP A 734 29.13 -23.75 8.83
C ASP A 734 30.26 -24.38 7.98
N PRO A 735 29.93 -25.19 6.95
CA PRO A 735 30.93 -25.90 6.16
C PRO A 735 31.90 -24.98 5.39
N ASN A 736 31.50 -23.72 5.18
CA ASN A 736 32.30 -22.69 4.50
C ASN A 736 33.09 -21.80 5.48
N SER A 737 32.90 -21.94 6.80
CA SER A 737 33.52 -21.08 7.84
C SER A 737 33.15 -19.59 7.73
N GLU A 738 31.90 -19.28 7.37
CA GLU A 738 31.38 -17.92 7.22
C GLU A 738 30.72 -17.39 8.53
N LEU A 739 30.22 -18.31 9.38
CA LEU A 739 29.44 -17.99 10.57
C LEU A 739 30.26 -17.97 11.87
N LEU A 740 31.41 -18.64 11.89
CA LEU A 740 32.29 -18.77 13.06
C LEU A 740 32.87 -17.42 13.53
N VAL A 741 32.72 -17.12 14.84
CA VAL A 741 33.32 -15.95 15.50
C VAL A 741 33.99 -16.36 16.81
N ALA A 742 35.30 -16.16 16.92
CA ALA A 742 36.04 -16.45 18.15
C ALA A 742 35.96 -15.28 19.15
N VAL A 743 35.80 -15.57 20.44
CA VAL A 743 35.71 -14.54 21.50
C VAL A 743 36.72 -14.83 22.61
N GLY A 744 37.62 -13.88 22.84
CA GLY A 744 38.79 -14.03 23.71
C GLY A 744 40.00 -14.63 22.99
N GLY A 745 41.20 -14.25 23.44
CA GLY A 745 42.47 -14.70 22.86
C GLY A 745 42.65 -16.23 22.81
N PRO A 746 42.32 -16.99 23.88
CA PRO A 746 42.39 -18.45 23.86
C PRO A 746 41.45 -19.11 22.84
N ALA A 747 40.26 -18.55 22.62
CA ALA A 747 39.34 -19.08 21.62
C ALA A 747 39.88 -18.83 20.20
N ALA A 748 40.38 -17.62 19.93
CA ALA A 748 40.98 -17.27 18.64
C ALA A 748 42.23 -18.11 18.30
N LYS A 749 43.03 -18.45 19.33
CA LYS A 749 44.14 -19.41 19.17
C LYS A 749 43.63 -20.81 18.82
N ALA A 750 42.58 -21.28 19.49
CA ALA A 750 42.00 -22.60 19.25
C ALA A 750 41.32 -22.75 17.86
N THR A 751 40.98 -21.64 17.20
CA THR A 751 40.31 -21.60 15.90
C THR A 751 41.23 -21.29 14.72
N SER A 752 42.52 -21.01 14.95
CA SER A 752 43.47 -20.70 13.87
C SER A 752 43.58 -21.86 12.88
N GLY A 753 43.30 -21.60 11.60
CA GLY A 753 43.26 -22.64 10.55
C GLY A 753 41.87 -23.24 10.29
N HIS A 754 40.82 -22.81 11.02
CA HIS A 754 39.43 -23.22 10.83
C HIS A 754 38.54 -22.06 10.32
N GLY A 755 39.07 -21.18 9.47
CA GLY A 755 38.34 -20.08 8.85
C GLY A 755 37.85 -18.95 9.77
N ALA A 756 38.23 -18.96 11.05
CA ALA A 756 37.85 -17.94 12.03
C ALA A 756 38.64 -16.62 11.89
N ASP A 757 38.58 -15.98 10.72
CA ASP A 757 39.16 -14.64 10.49
C ASP A 757 38.44 -13.56 11.33
N ARG A 758 37.26 -13.90 11.86
CA ARG A 758 36.40 -13.05 12.69
C ARG A 758 36.65 -13.36 14.17
N ALA A 759 37.47 -12.54 14.83
CA ALA A 759 37.77 -12.69 16.26
C ALA A 759 37.54 -11.39 17.06
N VAL A 760 36.89 -11.51 18.22
CA VAL A 760 36.66 -10.45 19.19
C VAL A 760 37.64 -10.65 20.35
N ILE A 761 38.80 -9.99 20.26
CA ILE A 761 39.91 -10.14 21.20
C ILE A 761 40.20 -8.78 21.84
N GLY A 762 40.12 -8.72 23.17
CA GLY A 762 40.63 -7.59 23.96
C GLY A 762 41.98 -7.90 24.61
N THR A 763 42.61 -6.87 25.18
CA THR A 763 43.85 -7.01 25.97
C THR A 763 43.65 -7.77 27.28
N ASP A 764 42.42 -7.75 27.81
CA ASP A 764 41.98 -8.50 28.97
C ASP A 764 40.47 -8.83 28.86
N ARG A 765 39.90 -9.43 29.92
CA ARG A 765 38.46 -9.78 30.00
C ARG A 765 37.53 -8.57 29.91
N TYR A 766 37.98 -7.41 30.38
CA TYR A 766 37.20 -6.17 30.42
C TYR A 766 37.22 -5.48 29.05
N ASP A 767 38.37 -5.46 28.37
CA ASP A 767 38.48 -5.00 26.98
C ASP A 767 37.74 -5.94 26.01
N THR A 768 37.76 -7.25 26.26
CA THR A 768 36.97 -8.21 25.47
C THR A 768 35.47 -7.97 25.65
N ALA A 769 34.99 -7.77 26.88
CA ALA A 769 33.59 -7.40 27.15
C ALA A 769 33.20 -6.05 26.51
N ARG A 770 34.08 -5.04 26.51
CA ARG A 770 33.88 -3.77 25.78
C ARG A 770 33.68 -4.02 24.28
N ARG A 771 34.55 -4.82 23.65
CA ARG A 771 34.48 -5.12 22.20
C ARG A 771 33.24 -5.93 21.84
N VAL A 772 32.82 -6.85 22.70
CA VAL A 772 31.52 -7.54 22.58
C VAL A 772 30.37 -6.54 22.65
N ALA A 773 30.41 -5.57 23.57
CA ALA A 773 29.39 -4.53 23.67
C ALA A 773 29.34 -3.57 22.46
N GLU A 774 30.47 -3.33 21.78
CA GLU A 774 30.49 -2.57 20.53
C GLU A 774 29.68 -3.23 19.42
N LEU A 775 29.56 -4.57 19.41
CA LEU A 775 28.72 -5.33 18.46
C LEU A 775 27.21 -5.25 18.77
N PHE A 776 26.81 -4.75 19.94
CA PHE A 776 25.41 -4.38 20.18
C PHE A 776 25.02 -3.08 19.49
N THR A 777 26.01 -2.28 19.07
CA THR A 777 25.73 -0.99 18.44
C THR A 777 25.32 -1.19 16.99
N ALA A 778 24.02 -1.08 16.73
CA ALA A 778 23.42 -1.38 15.45
C ALA A 778 23.81 -0.37 14.34
N PRO A 779 23.56 -0.71 13.05
CA PRO A 779 23.56 0.27 11.97
C PRO A 779 22.58 1.43 12.25
N THR A 780 22.86 2.58 11.65
CA THR A 780 21.98 3.76 11.68
C THR A 780 20.54 3.42 11.32
N GLY A 781 19.60 3.63 12.25
CA GLY A 781 18.15 3.43 12.05
C GLY A 781 17.51 2.34 12.91
N SER A 782 18.29 1.45 13.54
CA SER A 782 17.73 0.46 14.48
C SER A 782 17.44 1.07 15.85
N ALA A 783 16.57 0.42 16.64
CA ALA A 783 16.26 0.85 18.01
C ALA A 783 17.52 0.86 18.91
N PRO A 784 17.70 1.88 19.77
CA PRO A 784 18.85 1.95 20.67
C PRO A 784 18.76 0.89 21.78
N VAL A 785 19.93 0.48 22.27
CA VAL A 785 20.06 -0.42 23.43
C VAL A 785 19.41 0.23 24.65
N ARG A 786 18.39 -0.41 25.22
CA ARG A 786 17.64 0.13 26.39
C ARG A 786 18.31 -0.18 27.73
N SER A 787 18.92 -1.34 27.84
CA SER A 787 19.47 -1.88 29.08
C SER A 787 20.95 -2.21 28.92
N VAL A 788 21.77 -1.91 29.93
CA VAL A 788 23.18 -2.33 30.01
C VAL A 788 23.44 -3.04 31.34
N GLY A 789 24.14 -4.16 31.28
CA GLY A 789 24.47 -4.99 32.44
C GLY A 789 25.91 -4.79 32.90
N LEU A 790 26.14 -4.98 34.20
CA LEU A 790 27.46 -5.01 34.83
C LEU A 790 27.56 -6.20 35.79
N ALA A 791 28.62 -6.99 35.67
CA ALA A 791 28.98 -8.01 36.65
C ALA A 791 30.48 -7.93 36.96
N THR A 792 30.90 -8.53 38.07
CA THR A 792 32.33 -8.66 38.36
C THR A 792 32.99 -9.67 37.40
N GLY A 793 34.17 -9.32 36.91
CA GLY A 793 35.05 -10.23 36.18
C GLY A 793 35.97 -11.04 37.10
N ASP A 794 36.04 -10.75 38.40
CA ASP A 794 36.97 -11.38 39.35
C ASP A 794 36.47 -12.76 39.81
N ASN A 795 35.17 -12.86 40.13
CA ASN A 795 34.47 -14.08 40.54
C ASN A 795 33.05 -14.04 39.97
N TRP A 796 32.79 -14.81 38.92
CA TRP A 796 31.74 -14.50 37.93
C TRP A 796 30.46 -15.38 37.90
N PRO A 797 30.01 -16.08 38.98
CA PRO A 797 28.78 -16.87 38.89
C PRO A 797 27.54 -15.99 38.68
N ASP A 798 27.51 -14.78 39.24
CA ASP A 798 26.44 -13.80 39.05
C ASP A 798 26.38 -13.29 37.59
N ALA A 799 27.52 -13.27 36.90
CA ALA A 799 27.62 -12.86 35.49
C ALA A 799 26.92 -13.85 34.54
N LEU A 800 26.72 -15.11 34.93
CA LEU A 800 26.04 -16.12 34.10
C LEU A 800 24.52 -15.86 34.05
N ALA A 801 23.91 -15.65 35.22
CA ALA A 801 22.52 -15.21 35.32
C ALA A 801 22.34 -13.83 34.67
N GLY A 802 23.33 -12.94 34.85
CA GLY A 802 23.39 -11.66 34.16
C GLY A 802 23.45 -11.78 32.64
N ALA A 803 24.20 -12.72 32.08
CA ALA A 803 24.30 -12.92 30.64
C ALA A 803 22.97 -13.41 30.04
N ALA A 804 22.28 -14.32 30.72
CA ALA A 804 20.93 -14.76 30.34
C ALA A 804 19.91 -13.60 30.43
N ALA A 805 19.98 -12.79 31.49
CA ALA A 805 19.14 -11.61 31.66
C ALA A 805 19.37 -10.56 30.56
N MET A 806 20.63 -10.26 30.25
CA MET A 806 21.02 -9.30 29.22
C MET A 806 20.72 -9.80 27.81
N GLY A 807 20.81 -11.11 27.56
CA GLY A 807 20.36 -11.74 26.32
C GLY A 807 18.84 -11.67 26.12
N ASN A 808 18.05 -11.84 27.17
CA ASN A 808 16.62 -11.53 27.14
C ASN A 808 16.38 -10.04 26.83
N LEU A 809 17.05 -9.13 27.54
CA LEU A 809 16.85 -7.68 27.43
C LEU A 809 17.40 -7.01 26.16
N ASP A 810 18.04 -7.77 25.26
CA ASP A 810 18.74 -7.27 24.06
C ASP A 810 19.78 -6.17 24.37
N GLY A 811 20.59 -6.42 25.40
CA GLY A 811 21.61 -5.47 25.87
C GLY A 811 22.96 -6.12 26.20
N PRO A 812 24.06 -5.35 26.20
CA PRO A 812 25.37 -5.88 26.50
C PRO A 812 25.58 -6.12 27.99
N LEU A 813 26.28 -7.22 28.32
CA LEU A 813 26.88 -7.42 29.65
C LEU A 813 28.33 -6.92 29.64
N LEU A 814 28.62 -5.90 30.44
CA LEU A 814 29.96 -5.44 30.73
C LEU A 814 30.52 -6.13 31.98
N LEU A 815 31.84 -6.24 32.05
CA LEU A 815 32.57 -6.80 33.18
C LEU A 815 33.42 -5.71 33.85
N THR A 816 33.60 -5.79 35.18
CA THR A 816 34.44 -4.87 35.95
C THR A 816 35.22 -5.57 37.06
N PRO A 817 36.36 -5.04 37.52
CA PRO A 817 36.88 -5.33 38.85
C PRO A 817 35.84 -4.95 39.92
N SER A 818 35.88 -5.65 41.04
CA SER A 818 34.95 -5.48 42.18
C SER A 818 34.93 -4.08 42.80
N GLY A 819 36.09 -3.42 42.89
CA GLY A 819 36.25 -2.14 43.61
C GLY A 819 36.07 -0.86 42.79
N ALA A 820 36.27 -0.90 41.46
CA ALA A 820 36.19 0.27 40.58
C ALA A 820 35.95 -0.15 39.12
N LEU A 821 35.35 0.74 38.33
CA LEU A 821 35.17 0.50 36.88
C LEU A 821 36.53 0.39 36.18
N SER A 822 36.68 -0.59 35.30
CA SER A 822 37.84 -0.60 34.40
C SER A 822 37.75 0.53 33.37
N PRO A 823 38.90 1.04 32.86
CA PRO A 823 38.91 2.00 31.76
C PRO A 823 38.14 1.51 30.53
N SER A 824 38.23 0.21 30.22
CA SER A 824 37.48 -0.43 29.13
C SER A 824 35.96 -0.36 29.34
N THR A 825 35.50 -0.57 30.57
CA THR A 825 34.07 -0.47 30.93
C THR A 825 33.57 0.96 30.75
N SER A 826 34.32 1.94 31.25
CA SER A 826 33.99 3.36 31.14
C SER A 826 33.97 3.85 29.69
N SER A 827 34.88 3.32 28.87
CA SER A 827 34.91 3.55 27.42
C SER A 827 33.68 2.94 26.72
N ALA A 828 33.28 1.71 27.08
CA ALA A 828 32.07 1.06 26.55
C ALA A 828 30.81 1.89 26.81
N LEU A 829 30.64 2.38 28.03
CA LEU A 829 29.52 3.25 28.41
C LEU A 829 29.49 4.54 27.58
N THR A 830 30.66 5.17 27.41
CA THR A 830 30.82 6.38 26.59
C THR A 830 30.46 6.12 25.11
N ALA A 831 30.79 4.94 24.58
CA ALA A 831 30.45 4.55 23.22
C ALA A 831 28.94 4.25 23.04
N LEU A 832 28.30 3.61 24.02
CA LEU A 832 26.85 3.38 24.03
C LEU A 832 26.08 4.70 24.12
N ALA A 833 26.47 5.60 25.02
CA ALA A 833 25.81 6.91 25.20
C ALA A 833 25.77 7.73 23.91
N LYS A 834 26.83 7.68 23.08
CA LYS A 834 26.90 8.35 21.76
C LYS A 834 25.91 7.81 20.72
N LYS A 835 25.36 6.60 20.90
CA LYS A 835 24.48 5.92 19.93
C LYS A 835 23.03 5.76 20.44
N GLY A 836 22.67 6.49 21.48
CA GLY A 836 21.40 6.37 22.20
C GLY A 836 21.65 5.77 23.57
N ARG A 837 21.47 6.59 24.61
CA ARG A 837 21.75 6.23 26.01
C ARG A 837 20.85 5.06 26.46
N PRO A 838 21.44 4.01 27.07
CA PRO A 838 20.67 3.06 27.86
C PRO A 838 19.88 3.79 28.95
N THR A 839 18.60 3.48 29.07
CA THR A 839 17.75 4.03 30.14
C THR A 839 17.97 3.31 31.45
N SER A 840 18.35 2.04 31.40
CA SER A 840 18.34 1.13 32.54
C SER A 840 19.72 0.48 32.75
N ALA A 841 20.26 0.60 33.95
CA ALA A 841 21.59 0.11 34.34
C ALA A 841 21.42 -1.05 35.34
N LEU A 842 21.85 -2.25 34.97
CA LEU A 842 21.67 -3.47 35.75
C LEU A 842 22.99 -3.90 36.38
N VAL A 843 23.03 -4.13 37.69
CA VAL A 843 24.20 -4.70 38.39
C VAL A 843 23.87 -6.09 38.91
N PHE A 844 24.66 -7.08 38.52
CA PHE A 844 24.53 -8.47 38.95
C PHE A 844 25.56 -8.82 40.01
N GLY A 845 25.08 -9.21 41.19
CA GLY A 845 25.87 -9.50 42.38
C GLY A 845 25.74 -8.42 43.46
N GLY A 846 26.01 -8.81 44.70
CA GLY A 846 25.91 -7.94 45.87
C GLY A 846 26.98 -6.87 45.97
N SER A 847 26.85 -5.97 46.94
CA SER A 847 27.80 -4.87 47.18
C SER A 847 29.23 -5.33 47.53
N SER A 848 29.41 -6.59 47.94
CA SER A 848 30.71 -7.22 48.20
C SER A 848 31.45 -7.68 46.94
N VAL A 849 30.76 -7.85 45.81
CA VAL A 849 31.35 -8.29 44.53
C VAL A 849 31.34 -7.20 43.46
N VAL A 850 30.41 -6.26 43.51
CA VAL A 850 30.45 -4.99 42.75
C VAL A 850 30.09 -3.87 43.72
N SER A 851 31.07 -3.06 44.11
CA SER A 851 30.90 -2.07 45.17
C SER A 851 29.79 -1.05 44.87
N THR A 852 29.23 -0.43 45.92
CA THR A 852 28.22 0.63 45.76
C THR A 852 28.79 1.83 44.99
N GLY A 853 30.07 2.17 45.19
CA GLY A 853 30.75 3.20 44.40
C GLY A 853 30.79 2.83 42.91
N THR A 854 31.28 1.63 42.59
CA THR A 854 31.35 1.09 41.22
C THR A 854 29.98 1.09 40.52
N ALA A 855 28.91 0.74 41.24
CA ALA A 855 27.54 0.75 40.71
C ALA A 855 26.99 2.17 40.47
N ASN A 856 27.35 3.13 41.32
CA ASN A 856 26.99 4.54 41.14
C ASN A 856 27.75 5.18 39.97
N ASP A 857 29.04 4.85 39.81
CA ASP A 857 29.86 5.26 38.67
C ASP A 857 29.33 4.65 37.36
N PHE A 858 28.95 3.37 37.39
CA PHE A 858 28.33 2.67 36.25
C PHE A 858 27.05 3.35 35.80
N THR A 859 26.15 3.65 36.74
CA THR A 859 24.89 4.34 36.45
C THR A 859 25.14 5.74 35.91
N SER A 860 26.10 6.45 36.51
CA SER A 860 26.50 7.79 36.05
C SER A 860 27.07 7.76 34.63
N GLY A 861 27.88 6.75 34.28
CA GLY A 861 28.41 6.57 32.92
C GLY A 861 27.37 6.07 31.91
N ALA A 862 26.37 5.29 32.35
CA ALA A 862 25.31 4.77 31.49
C ALA A 862 24.21 5.81 31.17
N THR A 863 23.89 6.69 32.12
CA THR A 863 22.72 7.57 32.05
C THR A 863 23.01 9.07 31.89
N ARG A 864 24.27 9.52 32.00
CA ARG A 864 24.68 10.92 31.72
C ARG A 864 24.94 11.21 30.25
#